data_AF-A0A1M5QY57-F1
#
_entry.id   AF-A0A1M5QY57-F1
#
_cell.length_a   1.000
_cell.length_b   1.000
_cell.length_c   1.000
_cell.angle_alpha   90.00
_cell.angle_beta   90.00
_cell.angle_gamma   90.00
#
_symmetry.space_group_name_H-M   'P 1'
#
loop_
_entity.id
_entity.type
_entity.pdbx_description
1 polymer ?
#
loop_
_entity_poly.entity_id
_entity_poly.type
_entity_poly.pdbx_seq_one_letter_code
_entity_poly.pdbx_strand_id
1 'polypeptide(L)'
;MPTIIVFCHLRWDFVYQRPQQLLSRLAQHYRILFVEEPVHDAGESHIETSSPVPNVTVCRPHTPSQASGFHDDQLPLLQPLLAELAPPGEAPIVWFYTPMALPLLRDLQPSLVVYDCMDELAAFKNSPKQLLQRESALLNRADLVFAGGPSLFNAKRARHANVHCFPSSVDVRHFARAQIGGSAHPLQQAIRRPRLGFYGVIDERFDSALMGCVAAAHPEWEIVLVGPVVKIDASTLPQHANIHYLGQQTYADLPAFLAGWDVCLLPFALNEATRFISPTKVLEYMAAGLPIVSTAIADVAQPYGHVVAIAHDSAAFIRACEAALAMDEQARAAMLTCMHEIVQTTSWDVTAEQMRDLLAHTPARREAARFVPAAVAAQAGSAQQSRSKLNALRPHSGAQPVQTAIIGAGPTGLSAAYHLGERALLLEKNASVGGWCRSLNDHGFTFDHAGHIMFSNDPYVLKLYDMLLGPNLHWQDREAWVYSKNVYTRYPFQGALYGLPPKVISECIVGAVEARFGSLDGPSSTPPCTVKPIDDCCADGSAEVGNTATIAPRRQETQHFEEFIYKVWGKGIAKHFAIPYNRKLWTVPLDEMETSWLGGRVRLPDLEQIIEGALEPVGKPMGPNARFGYPLSGGFQALMSGFLPHIKGRIEMNAAAAQLFPREHLLLMADGSRYRYDHLISTMPLPELIRLMGDAAPPEVQRAAAGLRHISVRCVNLGVARENITDKHWIYYPEETIFHRIFVQGNASPHCNPPGGFGLTCEISYSPSKPLPLEGQALIDRCIADCVAVGMLTPEDRMITSNQVDMPYAYVVYDHARAANVATVKAWLARHDIILAGRYSEWEYYNSDHAFLAGKKAADSVLRLRADAAKRAGAE
;
A
#
# COMPACT_ATOMS: atom_id res chain seq x y z
N MET A 1 -33.13 -16.63 -19.65
CA MET A 1 -31.67 -16.35 -19.72
C MET A 1 -31.27 -15.76 -18.39
N PRO A 2 -30.13 -16.14 -17.79
CA PRO A 2 -29.66 -15.54 -16.54
C PRO A 2 -29.32 -14.06 -16.76
N THR A 3 -29.48 -13.27 -15.71
CA THR A 3 -29.28 -11.82 -15.74
C THR A 3 -27.87 -11.45 -15.24
N ILE A 4 -27.16 -10.59 -15.99
CA ILE A 4 -25.92 -9.95 -15.54
C ILE A 4 -26.18 -8.46 -15.32
N ILE A 5 -25.99 -7.98 -14.09
CA ILE A 5 -26.03 -6.56 -13.75
C ILE A 5 -24.61 -6.03 -13.77
N VAL A 6 -24.34 -5.07 -14.64
CA VAL A 6 -23.00 -4.50 -14.85
C VAL A 6 -22.97 -3.07 -14.33
N PHE A 7 -22.05 -2.76 -13.42
CA PHE A 7 -21.77 -1.40 -12.97
C PHE A 7 -20.56 -0.84 -13.70
N CYS A 8 -20.75 0.22 -14.48
CA CYS A 8 -19.70 0.80 -15.30
C CYS A 8 -19.55 2.31 -15.11
N HIS A 9 -18.29 2.75 -14.99
CA HIS A 9 -17.94 4.18 -14.98
C HIS A 9 -17.88 4.78 -16.39
N LEU A 10 -18.10 3.95 -17.42
CA LEU A 10 -18.09 4.35 -18.83
C LEU A 10 -19.52 4.33 -19.37
N ARG A 11 -19.82 5.32 -20.21
CA ARG A 11 -21.09 5.37 -20.94
C ARG A 11 -21.04 4.45 -22.15
N TRP A 12 -22.17 3.80 -22.44
CA TRP A 12 -22.29 2.86 -23.55
C TRP A 12 -22.05 3.55 -24.90
N ASP A 13 -22.55 4.77 -25.07
CA ASP A 13 -22.55 5.59 -26.28
C ASP A 13 -21.32 6.53 -26.42
N PHE A 14 -20.39 6.54 -25.45
CA PHE A 14 -19.23 7.44 -25.49
C PHE A 14 -18.09 6.92 -26.39
N VAL A 15 -17.36 5.89 -25.95
CA VAL A 15 -16.29 5.27 -26.74
C VAL A 15 -16.47 3.76 -26.74
N TYR A 16 -16.56 3.19 -27.93
CA TYR A 16 -16.73 1.75 -28.11
C TYR A 16 -15.43 1.02 -27.80
N GLN A 17 -15.45 0.20 -26.75
CA GLN A 17 -14.25 -0.47 -26.23
C GLN A 17 -14.62 -1.80 -25.56
N ARG A 18 -13.73 -2.32 -24.70
CA ARG A 18 -13.85 -3.65 -24.07
C ARG A 18 -15.24 -3.98 -23.52
N PRO A 19 -15.95 -3.13 -22.74
CA PRO A 19 -17.26 -3.47 -22.20
C PRO A 19 -18.27 -3.77 -23.31
N GLN A 20 -18.35 -2.93 -24.35
CA GLN A 20 -19.29 -3.14 -25.44
C GLN A 20 -18.93 -4.40 -26.24
N GLN A 21 -17.64 -4.66 -26.49
CA GLN A 21 -17.18 -5.85 -27.20
C GLN A 21 -17.56 -7.14 -26.47
N LEU A 22 -17.32 -7.21 -25.15
CA LEU A 22 -17.57 -8.41 -24.35
C LEU A 22 -19.06 -8.60 -24.07
N LEU A 23 -19.73 -7.55 -23.59
CA LEU A 23 -21.12 -7.66 -23.14
C LEU A 23 -22.09 -7.89 -24.30
N SER A 24 -21.84 -7.32 -25.48
CA SER A 24 -22.69 -7.59 -26.65
C SER A 24 -22.60 -9.05 -27.11
N ARG A 25 -21.46 -9.72 -26.89
CA ARG A 25 -21.26 -11.15 -27.19
C ARG A 25 -21.88 -12.03 -26.12
N LEU A 26 -21.68 -11.68 -24.85
CA LEU A 26 -22.32 -12.36 -23.71
C LEU A 26 -23.85 -12.24 -23.76
N ALA A 27 -24.39 -11.16 -24.33
CA ALA A 27 -25.83 -10.94 -24.51
C ALA A 27 -26.54 -12.00 -25.39
N GLN A 28 -25.78 -12.82 -26.12
CA GLN A 28 -26.33 -13.99 -26.82
C GLN A 28 -26.80 -15.08 -25.83
N HIS A 29 -26.28 -15.09 -24.61
CA HIS A 29 -26.55 -16.10 -23.58
C HIS A 29 -27.18 -15.52 -22.30
N TYR A 30 -26.95 -14.25 -22.03
CA TYR A 30 -27.41 -13.56 -20.82
C TYR A 30 -28.26 -12.33 -21.14
N ARG A 31 -29.15 -11.96 -20.22
CA ARG A 31 -29.78 -10.63 -20.22
C ARG A 31 -28.83 -9.67 -19.51
N ILE A 32 -28.32 -8.66 -20.20
CA ILE A 32 -27.37 -7.69 -19.64
C ILE A 32 -28.12 -6.42 -19.22
N LEU A 33 -27.99 -6.03 -17.96
CA LEU A 33 -28.42 -4.74 -17.43
C LEU A 33 -27.17 -3.89 -17.18
N PHE A 34 -26.87 -2.95 -18.07
CA PHE A 34 -25.68 -2.11 -18.01
C PHE A 34 -25.99 -0.79 -17.30
N VAL A 35 -25.62 -0.70 -16.03
CA VAL A 35 -25.83 0.48 -15.19
C VAL A 35 -24.67 1.44 -15.34
N GLU A 36 -24.96 2.59 -15.95
CA GLU A 36 -24.00 3.69 -16.08
C GLU A 36 -23.95 4.55 -14.80
N GLU A 37 -23.00 5.48 -14.74
CA GLU A 37 -22.98 6.50 -13.70
C GLU A 37 -24.26 7.35 -13.68
N PRO A 38 -24.69 7.88 -12.53
CA PRO A 38 -25.81 8.81 -12.51
C PRO A 38 -25.52 10.10 -13.29
N VAL A 39 -26.56 10.69 -13.86
CA VAL A 39 -26.56 12.04 -14.44
C VAL A 39 -27.33 12.97 -13.52
N HIS A 40 -26.90 14.23 -13.47
CA HIS A 40 -27.61 15.25 -12.71
C HIS A 40 -28.93 15.62 -13.41
N ASP A 41 -30.03 15.51 -12.69
CA ASP A 41 -31.37 15.99 -13.07
C ASP A 41 -32.03 16.61 -11.84
N ALA A 42 -32.57 17.82 -11.97
CA ALA A 42 -33.21 18.54 -10.87
C ALA A 42 -34.54 17.89 -10.40
N GLY A 43 -35.11 16.97 -11.17
CA GLY A 43 -36.35 16.25 -10.86
C GLY A 43 -36.21 15.09 -9.87
N GLU A 44 -37.28 14.28 -9.78
CA GLU A 44 -37.26 13.04 -8.99
C GLU A 44 -36.29 12.01 -9.61
N SER A 45 -35.67 11.21 -8.73
CA SER A 45 -34.69 10.22 -9.19
C SER A 45 -35.40 9.12 -9.98
N HIS A 46 -34.92 8.82 -11.18
CA HIS A 46 -35.50 7.82 -12.07
C HIS A 46 -34.40 7.15 -12.92
N ILE A 47 -34.75 6.08 -13.64
CA ILE A 47 -33.83 5.42 -14.58
C ILE A 47 -34.35 5.60 -16.00
N GLU A 48 -33.51 6.18 -16.85
CA GLU A 48 -33.70 6.16 -18.30
C GLU A 48 -33.12 4.86 -18.86
N THR A 49 -33.88 4.15 -19.68
CA THR A 49 -33.43 2.88 -20.28
C THR A 49 -33.36 2.93 -21.79
N SER A 50 -32.32 2.36 -22.38
CA SER A 50 -32.21 2.13 -23.82
C SER A 50 -31.72 0.71 -24.12
N SER A 51 -31.99 0.22 -25.34
CA SER A 51 -31.61 -1.14 -25.77
C SER A 51 -30.79 -1.08 -27.07
N PRO A 52 -29.49 -0.73 -26.99
CA PRO A 52 -28.67 -0.47 -28.17
C PRO A 52 -28.34 -1.71 -28.99
N VAL A 53 -28.35 -2.90 -28.36
CA VAL A 53 -28.20 -4.19 -29.02
C VAL A 53 -29.13 -5.21 -28.36
N PRO A 54 -29.50 -6.32 -29.05
CA PRO A 54 -30.36 -7.35 -28.47
C PRO A 54 -29.85 -7.85 -27.11
N ASN A 55 -30.76 -7.98 -26.15
CA ASN A 55 -30.51 -8.46 -24.78
C ASN A 55 -29.56 -7.59 -23.92
N VAL A 56 -29.18 -6.39 -24.37
CA VAL A 56 -28.51 -5.39 -23.53
C VAL A 56 -29.48 -4.25 -23.28
N THR A 57 -29.81 -4.00 -22.01
CA THR A 57 -30.51 -2.80 -21.56
C THR A 57 -29.52 -1.91 -20.83
N VAL A 58 -29.28 -0.72 -21.36
CA VAL A 58 -28.49 0.32 -20.69
C VAL A 58 -29.43 1.08 -19.76
N CYS A 59 -29.06 1.15 -18.49
CA CYS A 59 -29.77 1.84 -17.43
C CYS A 59 -28.95 3.06 -17.03
N ARG A 60 -29.48 4.26 -17.30
CA ARG A 60 -28.87 5.54 -16.94
C ARG A 60 -29.68 6.18 -15.81
N PRO A 61 -29.18 6.13 -14.57
CA PRO A 61 -29.85 6.79 -13.46
C PRO A 61 -29.77 8.31 -13.60
N HIS A 62 -30.86 9.00 -13.26
CA HIS A 62 -30.95 10.44 -13.15
C HIS A 62 -31.26 10.80 -11.69
N THR A 63 -30.52 11.76 -11.14
CA THR A 63 -30.54 12.07 -9.69
C THR A 63 -30.36 13.56 -9.44
N PRO A 64 -30.97 14.13 -8.37
CA PRO A 64 -30.79 15.52 -7.98
C PRO A 64 -29.41 15.84 -7.40
N SER A 65 -28.57 14.82 -7.15
CA SER A 65 -27.23 15.04 -6.61
C SER A 65 -26.32 15.71 -7.63
N GLN A 66 -25.50 16.65 -7.16
CA GLN A 66 -24.44 17.31 -7.95
C GLN A 66 -23.15 16.48 -7.98
N ALA A 67 -23.07 15.40 -7.19
CA ALA A 67 -21.89 14.55 -7.14
C ALA A 67 -21.82 13.65 -8.39
N SER A 68 -20.63 13.50 -8.97
CA SER A 68 -20.40 12.68 -10.15
C SER A 68 -20.16 11.21 -9.82
N GLY A 69 -20.45 10.32 -10.76
CA GLY A 69 -20.16 8.89 -10.63
C GLY A 69 -20.92 8.20 -9.51
N PHE A 70 -20.43 7.04 -9.07
CA PHE A 70 -20.99 6.29 -7.93
C PHE A 70 -20.50 6.87 -6.58
N HIS A 71 -20.64 8.19 -6.40
CA HIS A 71 -20.29 8.90 -5.17
C HIS A 71 -21.23 8.55 -4.02
N ASP A 72 -20.79 8.77 -2.78
CA ASP A 72 -21.54 8.38 -1.57
C ASP A 72 -22.91 9.08 -1.47
N ASP A 73 -23.00 10.31 -1.95
CA ASP A 73 -24.25 11.08 -2.01
C ASP A 73 -25.23 10.54 -3.06
N GLN A 74 -24.75 9.77 -4.03
CA GLN A 74 -25.57 9.14 -5.07
C GLN A 74 -26.14 7.79 -4.59
N LEU A 75 -25.41 7.06 -3.73
CA LEU A 75 -25.75 5.67 -3.37
C LEU A 75 -27.16 5.53 -2.74
N PRO A 76 -27.61 6.36 -1.79
CA PRO A 76 -28.95 6.25 -1.20
C PRO A 76 -30.08 6.47 -2.22
N LEU A 77 -29.82 7.25 -3.26
CA LEU A 77 -30.78 7.51 -4.35
C LEU A 77 -30.79 6.37 -5.37
N LEU A 78 -29.62 5.76 -5.62
CA LEU A 78 -29.47 4.65 -6.56
C LEU A 78 -30.01 3.33 -6.00
N GLN A 79 -29.82 3.04 -4.73
CA GLN A 79 -30.25 1.78 -4.09
C GLN A 79 -31.71 1.39 -4.38
N PRO A 80 -32.72 2.24 -4.14
CA PRO A 80 -34.11 1.88 -4.43
C PRO A 80 -34.36 1.68 -5.92
N LEU A 81 -33.81 2.55 -6.78
CA LEU A 81 -33.99 2.45 -8.24
C LEU A 81 -33.41 1.15 -8.81
N LEU A 82 -32.27 0.71 -8.28
CA LEU A 82 -31.58 -0.48 -8.76
C LEU A 82 -32.15 -1.78 -8.16
N ALA A 83 -32.78 -1.72 -6.99
CA ALA A 83 -33.51 -2.86 -6.43
C ALA A 83 -34.65 -3.33 -7.35
N GLU A 84 -35.27 -2.39 -8.07
CA GLU A 84 -36.32 -2.69 -9.06
C GLU A 84 -35.78 -3.34 -10.35
N LEU A 85 -34.48 -3.22 -10.62
CA LEU A 85 -33.85 -3.83 -11.81
C LEU A 85 -33.60 -5.33 -11.65
N ALA A 86 -33.46 -5.84 -10.42
CA ALA A 86 -33.24 -7.25 -10.16
C ALA A 86 -34.56 -8.02 -10.34
N PRO A 87 -34.65 -9.01 -11.26
CA PRO A 87 -35.87 -9.78 -11.44
C PRO A 87 -36.25 -10.53 -10.15
N PRO A 88 -37.53 -10.48 -9.71
CA PRO A 88 -37.95 -11.14 -8.47
C PRO A 88 -37.63 -12.64 -8.48
N GLY A 89 -36.89 -13.11 -7.47
CA GLY A 89 -36.54 -14.52 -7.30
C GLY A 89 -35.36 -15.02 -8.16
N GLU A 90 -34.70 -14.15 -8.92
CA GLU A 90 -33.47 -14.47 -9.65
C GLU A 90 -32.23 -13.96 -8.90
N ALA A 91 -31.17 -14.77 -8.82
CA ALA A 91 -29.87 -14.36 -8.28
C ALA A 91 -28.94 -13.95 -9.45
N PRO A 92 -28.77 -12.65 -9.75
CA PRO A 92 -28.02 -12.20 -10.92
C PRO A 92 -26.51 -12.38 -10.73
N ILE A 93 -25.77 -12.43 -11.83
CA ILE A 93 -24.32 -12.19 -11.81
C ILE A 93 -24.12 -10.68 -11.69
N VAL A 94 -23.31 -10.22 -10.75
CA VAL A 94 -23.02 -8.79 -10.59
C VAL A 94 -21.58 -8.51 -11.01
N TRP A 95 -21.43 -7.69 -12.04
CA TRP A 95 -20.16 -7.40 -12.71
C TRP A 95 -19.76 -5.95 -12.48
N PHE A 96 -18.53 -5.72 -12.04
CA PHE A 96 -17.99 -4.39 -11.78
C PHE A 96 -16.88 -4.02 -12.76
N TYR A 97 -17.00 -2.86 -13.40
CA TYR A 97 -15.88 -2.15 -14.04
C TYR A 97 -15.35 -1.00 -13.17
N THR A 98 -16.02 -0.70 -12.04
CA THR A 98 -15.58 0.32 -11.10
C THR A 98 -15.81 -0.13 -9.66
N PRO A 99 -14.80 -0.02 -8.78
CA PRO A 99 -14.99 -0.30 -7.36
C PRO A 99 -15.96 0.65 -6.67
N MET A 100 -16.19 1.84 -7.24
CA MET A 100 -17.05 2.85 -6.61
C MET A 100 -18.49 2.38 -6.44
N ALA A 101 -18.97 1.48 -7.30
CA ALA A 101 -20.32 0.91 -7.22
C ALA A 101 -20.46 -0.25 -6.20
N LEU A 102 -19.38 -0.72 -5.57
CA LEU A 102 -19.40 -1.86 -4.63
C LEU A 102 -20.52 -1.78 -3.56
N PRO A 103 -20.84 -0.61 -2.95
CA PRO A 103 -21.91 -0.54 -1.95
C PRO A 103 -23.29 -0.99 -2.46
N LEU A 104 -23.54 -0.88 -3.78
CA LEU A 104 -24.79 -1.29 -4.42
C LEU A 104 -24.94 -2.82 -4.49
N LEU A 105 -23.86 -3.58 -4.24
CA LEU A 105 -23.89 -5.04 -4.19
C LEU A 105 -24.77 -5.59 -3.07
N ARG A 106 -24.93 -4.83 -1.98
CA ARG A 106 -25.57 -5.29 -0.74
C ARG A 106 -26.99 -5.80 -0.94
N ASP A 107 -27.72 -5.19 -1.87
CA ASP A 107 -29.16 -5.39 -2.04
C ASP A 107 -29.50 -6.32 -3.22
N LEU A 108 -28.50 -6.80 -3.97
CA LEU A 108 -28.69 -7.55 -5.23
C LEU A 108 -28.59 -9.08 -5.13
N GLN A 109 -28.25 -9.63 -3.96
CA GLN A 109 -28.11 -11.08 -3.71
C GLN A 109 -27.47 -11.88 -4.88
N PRO A 110 -26.21 -11.60 -5.22
CA PRO A 110 -25.59 -12.13 -6.44
C PRO A 110 -25.40 -13.65 -6.40
N SER A 111 -25.57 -14.32 -7.55
CA SER A 111 -25.10 -15.70 -7.75
C SER A 111 -23.60 -15.77 -8.01
N LEU A 112 -23.00 -14.71 -8.55
CA LEU A 112 -21.57 -14.59 -8.80
C LEU A 112 -21.17 -13.12 -8.83
N VAL A 113 -20.02 -12.77 -8.25
CA VAL A 113 -19.46 -11.42 -8.26
C VAL A 113 -18.23 -11.38 -9.16
N VAL A 114 -18.25 -10.56 -10.19
CA VAL A 114 -17.17 -10.40 -11.16
C VAL A 114 -16.57 -9.01 -11.04
N TYR A 115 -15.25 -8.91 -11.00
CA TYR A 115 -14.55 -7.64 -11.15
C TYR A 115 -13.66 -7.64 -12.39
N ASP A 116 -14.01 -6.86 -13.41
CA ASP A 116 -13.18 -6.67 -14.61
C ASP A 116 -12.35 -5.39 -14.47
N CYS A 117 -11.12 -5.57 -14.00
CA CYS A 117 -10.12 -4.54 -13.82
C CYS A 117 -9.43 -4.28 -15.18
N MET A 118 -10.02 -3.39 -15.97
CA MET A 118 -9.49 -2.98 -17.27
C MET A 118 -8.43 -1.87 -17.19
N ASP A 119 -8.53 -1.00 -16.19
CA ASP A 119 -7.62 0.13 -15.95
C ASP A 119 -7.34 0.27 -14.44
N GLU A 120 -6.19 0.82 -14.06
CA GLU A 120 -5.87 1.19 -12.68
C GLU A 120 -6.52 2.55 -12.35
N LEU A 121 -7.83 2.54 -12.08
CA LEU A 121 -8.63 3.76 -11.88
C LEU A 121 -8.11 4.66 -10.75
N ALA A 122 -7.38 4.11 -9.78
CA ALA A 122 -6.75 4.87 -8.69
C ALA A 122 -5.56 5.72 -9.15
N ALA A 123 -5.00 5.42 -10.32
CA ALA A 123 -3.86 6.14 -10.88
C ALA A 123 -4.27 7.34 -11.75
N PHE A 124 -5.57 7.53 -12.02
CA PHE A 124 -6.08 8.67 -12.77
C PHE A 124 -6.06 9.95 -11.92
N LYS A 125 -5.88 11.12 -12.54
CA LYS A 125 -5.92 12.39 -11.80
C LYS A 125 -7.29 12.58 -11.16
N ASN A 126 -7.27 13.15 -9.95
CA ASN A 126 -8.48 13.43 -9.16
C ASN A 126 -9.34 12.19 -8.86
N SER A 127 -8.75 10.98 -8.86
CA SER A 127 -9.49 9.77 -8.47
C SER A 127 -10.11 9.93 -7.06
N PRO A 128 -11.35 9.46 -6.82
CA PRO A 128 -11.96 9.53 -5.50
C PRO A 128 -11.10 8.85 -4.43
N LYS A 129 -10.96 9.49 -3.25
CA LYS A 129 -10.09 8.99 -2.16
C LYS A 129 -10.47 7.58 -1.70
N GLN A 130 -11.75 7.21 -1.79
CA GLN A 130 -12.27 5.90 -1.39
C GLN A 130 -11.99 4.79 -2.42
N LEU A 131 -11.52 5.11 -3.63
CA LEU A 131 -11.44 4.15 -4.73
C LEU A 131 -10.52 2.97 -4.42
N LEU A 132 -9.32 3.21 -3.86
CA LEU A 132 -8.37 2.15 -3.45
C LEU A 132 -8.94 1.25 -2.35
N GLN A 133 -9.65 1.84 -1.38
CA GLN A 133 -10.29 1.10 -0.30
C GLN A 133 -11.39 0.19 -0.86
N ARG A 134 -12.22 0.72 -1.76
CA ARG A 134 -13.29 -0.04 -2.42
C ARG A 134 -12.75 -1.11 -3.36
N GLU A 135 -11.65 -0.84 -4.05
CA GLU A 135 -10.99 -1.85 -4.89
C GLU A 135 -10.53 -3.03 -4.04
N SER A 136 -9.88 -2.76 -2.91
CA SER A 136 -9.43 -3.80 -1.99
C SER A 136 -10.61 -4.61 -1.43
N ALA A 137 -11.74 -3.96 -1.14
CA ALA A 137 -12.95 -4.63 -0.68
C ALA A 137 -13.61 -5.46 -1.80
N LEU A 138 -13.65 -4.95 -3.03
CA LEU A 138 -14.21 -5.63 -4.19
C LEU A 138 -13.36 -6.85 -4.58
N LEU A 139 -12.03 -6.74 -4.56
CA LEU A 139 -11.12 -7.87 -4.77
C LEU A 139 -11.34 -8.99 -3.75
N ASN A 140 -11.64 -8.66 -2.49
CA ASN A 140 -11.96 -9.67 -1.47
C ASN A 140 -13.33 -10.32 -1.68
N ARG A 141 -14.28 -9.61 -2.30
CA ARG A 141 -15.67 -10.04 -2.47
C ARG A 141 -15.95 -10.72 -3.80
N ALA A 142 -15.17 -10.42 -4.83
CA ALA A 142 -15.28 -11.01 -6.15
C ALA A 142 -15.01 -12.52 -6.10
N ASP A 143 -15.77 -13.28 -6.88
CA ASP A 143 -15.53 -14.70 -7.15
C ASP A 143 -14.57 -14.87 -8.33
N LEU A 144 -14.64 -13.94 -9.29
CA LEU A 144 -13.77 -13.86 -10.48
C LEU A 144 -13.23 -12.45 -10.65
N VAL A 145 -11.95 -12.37 -11.00
CA VAL A 145 -11.30 -11.12 -11.39
C VAL A 145 -10.72 -11.26 -12.78
N PHE A 146 -11.13 -10.40 -13.70
CA PHE A 146 -10.53 -10.29 -15.03
C PHE A 146 -9.58 -9.09 -15.05
N ALA A 147 -8.39 -9.27 -15.60
CA ALA A 147 -7.41 -8.20 -15.76
C ALA A 147 -7.23 -7.89 -17.25
N GLY A 148 -7.30 -6.60 -17.61
CA GLY A 148 -7.29 -6.12 -19.00
C GLY A 148 -5.92 -6.17 -19.72
N GLY A 149 -4.85 -6.58 -19.04
CA GLY A 149 -3.50 -6.69 -19.60
C GLY A 149 -2.53 -7.42 -18.66
N PRO A 150 -1.38 -7.89 -19.17
CA PRO A 150 -0.37 -8.59 -18.37
C PRO A 150 0.11 -7.81 -17.15
N SER A 151 0.30 -6.48 -17.26
CA SER A 151 0.75 -5.68 -16.12
C SER A 151 -0.29 -5.63 -15.00
N LEU A 152 -1.58 -5.49 -15.33
CA LEU A 152 -2.67 -5.53 -14.36
C LEU A 152 -2.82 -6.94 -13.77
N PHE A 153 -2.74 -7.98 -14.59
CA PHE A 153 -2.80 -9.35 -14.12
C PHE A 153 -1.72 -9.63 -13.07
N ASN A 154 -0.48 -9.24 -13.35
CA ASN A 154 0.63 -9.39 -12.41
C ASN A 154 0.42 -8.59 -11.12
N ALA A 155 -0.19 -7.41 -11.21
CA ALA A 155 -0.52 -6.59 -10.04
C ALA A 155 -1.68 -7.17 -9.19
N LYS A 156 -2.67 -7.84 -9.80
CA LYS A 156 -3.85 -8.34 -9.09
C LYS A 156 -3.75 -9.82 -8.67
N ARG A 157 -2.96 -10.67 -9.35
CA ARG A 157 -2.83 -12.12 -9.04
C ARG A 157 -2.32 -12.43 -7.63
N ALA A 158 -1.58 -11.50 -7.00
CA ALA A 158 -1.13 -11.65 -5.61
C ALA A 158 -2.20 -11.21 -4.58
N ARG A 159 -3.25 -10.52 -5.03
CA ARG A 159 -4.32 -9.94 -4.19
C ARG A 159 -5.63 -10.73 -4.27
N HIS A 160 -5.79 -11.63 -5.25
CA HIS A 160 -6.95 -12.50 -5.38
C HIS A 160 -6.56 -13.86 -5.98
N ALA A 161 -7.20 -14.95 -5.54
CA ALA A 161 -6.81 -16.32 -5.91
C ALA A 161 -7.34 -16.74 -7.29
N ASN A 162 -8.40 -16.10 -7.79
CA ASN A 162 -9.07 -16.43 -9.05
C ASN A 162 -9.01 -15.22 -10.00
N VAL A 163 -7.81 -14.93 -10.48
CA VAL A 163 -7.53 -13.82 -11.41
C VAL A 163 -7.16 -14.41 -12.76
N HIS A 164 -7.71 -13.86 -13.84
CA HIS A 164 -7.41 -14.28 -15.20
C HIS A 164 -6.95 -13.10 -16.04
N CYS A 165 -5.90 -13.31 -16.83
CA CYS A 165 -5.40 -12.32 -17.77
C CYS A 165 -6.17 -12.42 -19.08
N PHE A 166 -6.96 -11.40 -19.40
CA PHE A 166 -7.63 -11.26 -20.69
C PHE A 166 -7.20 -9.94 -21.32
N PRO A 167 -6.05 -9.92 -22.03
CA PRO A 167 -5.58 -8.72 -22.68
C PRO A 167 -6.57 -8.23 -23.76
N SER A 168 -6.37 -7.00 -24.21
CA SER A 168 -7.11 -6.42 -25.34
C SER A 168 -7.10 -7.34 -26.56
N SER A 169 -8.24 -7.42 -27.25
CA SER A 169 -8.42 -8.13 -28.53
C SER A 169 -8.88 -7.14 -29.62
N VAL A 170 -9.04 -7.62 -30.85
CA VAL A 170 -9.45 -6.80 -32.00
C VAL A 170 -10.56 -7.47 -32.82
N ASP A 171 -11.42 -6.65 -33.43
CA ASP A 171 -12.31 -7.09 -34.52
C ASP A 171 -11.57 -6.99 -35.85
N VAL A 172 -10.89 -8.07 -36.21
CA VAL A 172 -10.04 -8.13 -37.42
C VAL A 172 -10.83 -7.77 -38.67
N ARG A 173 -12.06 -8.29 -38.80
CA ARG A 173 -12.88 -8.08 -40.00
C ARG A 173 -13.27 -6.61 -40.15
N HIS A 174 -13.56 -5.94 -39.04
CA HIS A 174 -13.89 -4.52 -39.04
C HIS A 174 -12.70 -3.66 -39.49
N PHE A 175 -11.52 -3.86 -38.92
CA PHE A 175 -10.35 -3.01 -39.21
C PHE A 175 -9.61 -3.37 -40.50
N ALA A 176 -9.69 -4.63 -40.95
CA ALA A 176 -9.15 -5.05 -42.26
C ALA A 176 -9.82 -4.32 -43.44
N ARG A 177 -11.00 -3.72 -43.25
CA ARG A 177 -11.65 -2.85 -44.26
C ARG A 177 -10.76 -1.68 -44.69
N ALA A 178 -9.83 -1.24 -43.85
CA ALA A 178 -8.85 -0.21 -44.21
C ALA A 178 -7.92 -0.64 -45.35
N GLN A 179 -7.66 -1.96 -45.48
CA GLN A 179 -6.78 -2.53 -46.51
C GLN A 179 -7.50 -2.75 -47.85
N ILE A 180 -8.83 -2.87 -47.86
CA ILE A 180 -9.64 -3.30 -49.02
C ILE A 180 -9.96 -2.12 -49.96
N GLY A 181 -9.18 -1.03 -49.92
CA GLY A 181 -9.30 0.09 -50.87
C GLY A 181 -10.51 1.01 -50.63
N GLY A 182 -11.03 1.08 -49.41
CA GLY A 182 -12.06 2.05 -49.05
C GLY A 182 -11.57 3.49 -49.20
N SER A 183 -12.43 4.41 -49.66
CA SER A 183 -12.12 5.84 -49.66
C SER A 183 -11.85 6.32 -48.24
N ALA A 184 -10.77 7.10 -48.05
CA ALA A 184 -10.49 7.77 -46.78
C ALA A 184 -11.72 8.56 -46.29
N HIS A 185 -11.87 8.66 -44.97
CA HIS A 185 -13.01 9.34 -44.36
C HIS A 185 -13.17 10.78 -44.93
N PRO A 186 -14.40 11.27 -45.19
CA PRO A 186 -14.63 12.60 -45.79
C PRO A 186 -13.91 13.75 -45.06
N LEU A 187 -13.82 13.67 -43.73
CA LEU A 187 -13.12 14.67 -42.91
C LEU A 187 -11.60 14.76 -43.17
N GLN A 188 -11.00 13.77 -43.83
CA GLN A 188 -9.59 13.78 -44.20
C GLN A 188 -9.35 14.10 -45.67
N GLN A 189 -10.38 14.32 -46.49
CA GLN A 189 -10.20 14.52 -47.93
C GLN A 189 -9.34 15.76 -48.25
N ALA A 190 -9.45 16.82 -47.46
CA ALA A 190 -8.71 18.07 -47.66
C ALA A 190 -7.31 18.08 -46.99
N ILE A 191 -7.00 17.09 -46.14
CA ILE A 191 -5.72 17.01 -45.41
C ILE A 191 -4.67 16.41 -46.33
N ARG A 192 -3.47 16.97 -46.45
CA ARG A 192 -2.42 16.45 -47.35
C ARG A 192 -1.78 15.17 -46.79
N ARG A 193 -0.87 14.55 -47.54
CA ARG A 193 -0.01 13.43 -47.07
C ARG A 193 1.44 13.92 -46.91
N PRO A 194 2.25 13.29 -46.04
CA PRO A 194 1.94 12.11 -45.22
C PRO A 194 1.06 12.42 -44.00
N ARG A 195 0.18 11.48 -43.64
CA ARG A 195 -0.75 11.61 -42.51
C ARG A 195 -0.36 10.66 -41.39
N LEU A 196 -0.08 11.21 -40.22
CA LEU A 196 0.27 10.47 -39.01
C LEU A 196 -0.92 10.55 -38.05
N GLY A 197 -1.47 9.40 -37.68
CA GLY A 197 -2.79 9.36 -37.08
C GLY A 197 -2.87 8.72 -35.71
N PHE A 198 -3.69 9.27 -34.82
CA PHE A 198 -4.09 8.65 -33.56
C PHE A 198 -5.61 8.73 -33.44
N TYR A 199 -6.22 7.68 -32.92
CA TYR A 199 -7.59 7.77 -32.42
C TYR A 199 -7.71 7.23 -30.99
N GLY A 200 -8.60 7.86 -30.23
CA GLY A 200 -8.82 7.54 -28.82
C GLY A 200 -9.21 8.77 -28.02
N VAL A 201 -9.51 8.55 -26.74
CA VAL A 201 -9.79 9.65 -25.81
C VAL A 201 -8.53 10.50 -25.64
N ILE A 202 -8.65 11.81 -25.85
CA ILE A 202 -7.58 12.79 -25.64
C ILE A 202 -7.77 13.34 -24.22
N ASP A 203 -7.06 12.76 -23.27
CA ASP A 203 -7.05 13.13 -21.85
C ASP A 203 -5.61 13.17 -21.31
N GLU A 204 -5.44 13.10 -19.99
CA GLU A 204 -4.13 13.07 -19.32
C GLU A 204 -3.18 11.95 -19.73
N ARG A 205 -3.68 10.91 -20.42
CA ARG A 205 -2.87 9.82 -20.97
C ARG A 205 -2.25 10.20 -22.30
N PHE A 206 -2.74 11.24 -22.98
CA PHE A 206 -2.22 11.70 -24.27
C PHE A 206 -1.04 12.66 -24.06
N ASP A 207 0.07 12.42 -24.74
CA ASP A 207 1.27 13.27 -24.68
C ASP A 207 1.15 14.45 -25.65
N SER A 208 0.48 15.50 -25.19
CA SER A 208 0.28 16.73 -25.97
C SER A 208 1.60 17.45 -26.28
N ALA A 209 2.58 17.38 -25.38
CA ALA A 209 3.89 18.00 -25.57
C ALA A 209 4.68 17.30 -26.68
N LEU A 210 4.69 15.96 -26.66
CA LEU A 210 5.30 15.16 -27.73
C LEU A 210 4.69 15.49 -29.09
N MET A 211 3.37 15.59 -29.20
CA MET A 211 2.72 15.94 -30.46
C MET A 211 3.04 17.36 -30.93
N GLY A 212 3.19 18.32 -30.01
CA GLY A 212 3.73 19.64 -30.32
C GLY A 212 5.15 19.57 -30.89
N CYS A 213 6.02 18.75 -30.29
CA CYS A 213 7.39 18.55 -30.80
C CYS A 213 7.42 17.92 -32.20
N VAL A 214 6.60 16.89 -32.45
CA VAL A 214 6.51 16.23 -33.77
C VAL A 214 6.01 17.23 -34.83
N ALA A 215 4.95 17.98 -34.51
CA ALA A 215 4.39 18.97 -35.43
C ALA A 215 5.37 20.10 -35.77
N ALA A 216 6.15 20.55 -34.78
CA ALA A 216 7.16 21.60 -34.96
C ALA A 216 8.38 21.13 -35.77
N ALA A 217 8.81 19.86 -35.57
CA ALA A 217 9.96 19.30 -36.26
C ALA A 217 9.68 19.03 -37.74
N HIS A 218 8.45 18.62 -38.08
CA HIS A 218 8.03 18.29 -39.45
C HIS A 218 6.72 19.01 -39.84
N PRO A 219 6.78 20.29 -40.26
CA PRO A 219 5.62 21.04 -40.70
C PRO A 219 4.92 20.47 -41.95
N GLU A 220 5.59 19.58 -42.68
CA GLU A 220 5.08 18.87 -43.85
C GLU A 220 4.26 17.61 -43.50
N TRP A 221 4.35 17.11 -42.26
CA TRP A 221 3.52 16.00 -41.79
C TRP A 221 2.18 16.51 -41.28
N GLU A 222 1.09 15.84 -41.67
CA GLU A 222 -0.26 16.18 -41.22
C GLU A 222 -0.66 15.23 -40.07
N ILE A 223 -0.72 15.74 -38.84
CA ILE A 223 -1.05 14.96 -37.65
C ILE A 223 -2.57 14.95 -37.46
N VAL A 224 -3.19 13.76 -37.53
CA VAL A 224 -4.65 13.62 -37.46
C VAL A 224 -5.07 12.95 -36.16
N LEU A 225 -5.76 13.70 -35.30
CA LEU A 225 -6.18 13.28 -33.96
C LEU A 225 -7.70 13.12 -33.92
N VAL A 226 -8.17 11.88 -33.75
CA VAL A 226 -9.60 11.52 -33.79
C VAL A 226 -10.08 11.03 -32.43
N GLY A 227 -10.86 11.84 -31.75
CA GLY A 227 -11.51 11.45 -30.51
C GLY A 227 -11.94 12.64 -29.64
N PRO A 228 -12.71 12.37 -28.58
CA PRO A 228 -13.17 13.41 -27.67
C PRO A 228 -12.02 13.92 -26.79
N VAL A 229 -11.99 15.23 -26.56
CA VAL A 229 -11.13 15.87 -25.54
C VAL A 229 -11.92 15.92 -24.24
N VAL A 230 -11.42 15.25 -23.19
CA VAL A 230 -12.11 15.16 -21.88
C VAL A 230 -11.11 15.23 -20.75
N LYS A 231 -11.56 15.66 -19.57
CA LYS A 231 -10.77 15.76 -18.32
C LYS A 231 -9.58 16.73 -18.37
N ILE A 232 -9.30 17.32 -19.52
CA ILE A 232 -8.26 18.33 -19.74
C ILE A 232 -8.89 19.57 -20.41
N ASP A 233 -8.26 20.72 -20.22
CA ASP A 233 -8.66 21.93 -20.92
C ASP A 233 -8.17 21.89 -22.38
N ALA A 234 -9.10 21.91 -23.33
CA ALA A 234 -8.80 21.88 -24.76
C ALA A 234 -7.90 23.04 -25.20
N SER A 235 -7.90 24.17 -24.48
CA SER A 235 -7.02 25.31 -24.78
C SER A 235 -5.53 25.00 -24.60
N THR A 236 -5.20 23.95 -23.82
CA THR A 236 -3.82 23.55 -23.52
C THR A 236 -3.22 22.63 -24.58
N LEU A 237 -4.03 22.17 -25.54
CA LEU A 237 -3.57 21.30 -26.62
C LEU A 237 -2.75 22.10 -27.65
N PRO A 238 -1.72 21.49 -28.29
CA PRO A 238 -0.90 22.17 -29.28
C PRO A 238 -1.74 22.63 -30.48
N GLN A 239 -1.55 23.90 -30.88
CA GLN A 239 -2.33 24.59 -31.92
C GLN A 239 -1.54 24.77 -33.23
N HIS A 240 -0.65 23.83 -33.56
CA HIS A 240 0.12 23.91 -34.81
C HIS A 240 -0.80 23.72 -36.03
N ALA A 241 -0.51 24.43 -37.13
CA ALA A 241 -1.34 24.44 -38.34
C ALA A 241 -1.48 23.07 -39.03
N ASN A 242 -0.56 22.14 -38.75
CA ASN A 242 -0.53 20.77 -39.26
C ASN A 242 -1.08 19.73 -38.26
N ILE A 243 -1.75 20.15 -37.19
CA ILE A 243 -2.49 19.27 -36.27
C ILE A 243 -4.00 19.43 -36.50
N HIS A 244 -4.68 18.31 -36.74
CA HIS A 244 -6.11 18.27 -37.06
C HIS A 244 -6.87 17.50 -35.98
N TYR A 245 -7.61 18.22 -35.14
CA TYR A 245 -8.53 17.61 -34.15
C TYR A 245 -9.90 17.38 -34.78
N LEU A 246 -10.27 16.12 -35.01
CA LEU A 246 -11.51 15.76 -35.72
C LEU A 246 -12.66 15.34 -34.79
N GLY A 247 -12.47 15.47 -33.48
CA GLY A 247 -13.47 15.17 -32.46
C GLY A 247 -13.85 13.69 -32.40
N GLN A 248 -14.89 13.39 -31.62
CA GLN A 248 -15.42 12.03 -31.48
C GLN A 248 -16.04 11.54 -32.79
N GLN A 249 -15.68 10.33 -33.20
CA GLN A 249 -16.20 9.65 -34.39
C GLN A 249 -16.75 8.28 -34.01
N THR A 250 -17.62 7.72 -34.86
CA THR A 250 -18.22 6.42 -34.55
C THR A 250 -17.21 5.30 -34.74
N TYR A 251 -17.38 4.20 -34.00
CA TYR A 251 -16.54 3.01 -34.16
C TYR A 251 -16.58 2.47 -35.60
N ALA A 252 -17.73 2.60 -36.28
CA ALA A 252 -17.93 2.17 -37.65
C ALA A 252 -17.05 2.92 -38.65
N ASP A 253 -16.69 4.17 -38.35
CA ASP A 253 -15.94 5.07 -39.23
C ASP A 253 -14.42 4.95 -39.08
N LEU A 254 -13.93 4.42 -37.95
CA LEU A 254 -12.48 4.32 -37.66
C LEU A 254 -11.65 3.62 -38.76
N PRO A 255 -12.11 2.54 -39.43
CA PRO A 255 -11.38 1.95 -40.55
C PRO A 255 -11.18 2.91 -41.74
N ALA A 256 -12.12 3.83 -41.98
CA ALA A 256 -12.00 4.82 -43.06
C ALA A 256 -10.96 5.91 -42.73
N PHE A 257 -10.72 6.21 -41.45
CA PHE A 257 -9.61 7.06 -41.02
C PHE A 257 -8.27 6.35 -41.21
N LEU A 258 -8.17 5.07 -40.83
CA LEU A 258 -6.97 4.25 -41.02
C LEU A 258 -6.59 4.12 -42.50
N ALA A 259 -7.57 3.91 -43.39
CA ALA A 259 -7.34 3.87 -44.84
C ALA A 259 -6.67 5.17 -45.38
N GLY A 260 -6.86 6.28 -44.67
CA GLY A 260 -6.26 7.56 -45.00
C GLY A 260 -4.90 7.83 -44.35
N TRP A 261 -4.38 6.97 -43.48
CA TRP A 261 -3.13 7.20 -42.75
C TRP A 261 -1.91 6.52 -43.38
N ASP A 262 -0.74 7.07 -43.09
CA ASP A 262 0.57 6.54 -43.50
C ASP A 262 1.29 5.89 -42.31
N VAL A 263 1.15 6.46 -41.10
CA VAL A 263 1.70 5.91 -39.86
C VAL A 263 0.69 6.08 -38.73
N CYS A 264 0.52 5.05 -37.91
CA CYS A 264 -0.30 5.09 -36.72
C CYS A 264 0.53 5.43 -35.48
N LEU A 265 0.07 6.38 -34.68
CA LEU A 265 0.74 6.88 -33.49
C LEU A 265 0.07 6.36 -32.23
N LEU A 266 0.88 6.05 -31.22
CA LEU A 266 0.45 5.82 -29.84
C LEU A 266 1.22 6.77 -28.91
N PRO A 267 0.87 8.07 -28.90
CA PRO A 267 1.59 9.10 -28.17
C PRO A 267 1.09 9.15 -26.72
N PHE A 268 1.32 8.08 -25.95
CA PHE A 268 0.90 8.05 -24.55
C PHE A 268 1.94 8.73 -23.66
N ALA A 269 1.49 9.64 -22.80
CA ALA A 269 2.32 10.27 -21.79
C ALA A 269 2.78 9.22 -20.77
N LEU A 270 4.07 9.15 -20.45
CA LEU A 270 4.60 8.16 -19.50
C LEU A 270 4.38 8.64 -18.05
N ASN A 271 3.20 8.36 -17.51
CA ASN A 271 2.77 8.77 -16.17
C ASN A 271 2.07 7.61 -15.43
N GLU A 272 1.59 7.85 -14.20
CA GLU A 272 0.96 6.78 -13.40
C GLU A 272 -0.30 6.21 -14.08
N ALA A 273 -1.08 7.02 -14.80
CA ALA A 273 -2.31 6.59 -15.47
C ALA A 273 -2.05 5.68 -16.69
N THR A 274 -0.87 5.74 -17.29
CA THR A 274 -0.47 4.89 -18.44
C THR A 274 0.45 3.74 -18.05
N ARG A 275 0.80 3.62 -16.76
CA ARG A 275 1.68 2.56 -16.26
C ARG A 275 1.16 1.15 -16.53
N PHE A 276 -0.17 0.99 -16.51
CA PHE A 276 -0.86 -0.30 -16.61
C PHE A 276 -1.79 -0.41 -17.83
N ILE A 277 -1.68 0.48 -18.82
CA ILE A 277 -2.58 0.46 -19.98
C ILE A 277 -2.15 -0.61 -20.98
N SER A 278 -3.14 -1.35 -21.49
CA SER A 278 -2.98 -2.30 -22.60
C SER A 278 -3.85 -1.82 -23.78
N PRO A 279 -3.36 -0.89 -24.61
CA PRO A 279 -4.18 -0.20 -25.61
C PRO A 279 -4.65 -1.15 -26.73
N THR A 280 -5.96 -1.18 -26.99
CA THR A 280 -6.55 -1.95 -28.10
C THR A 280 -6.02 -1.51 -29.46
N LYS A 281 -5.67 -0.22 -29.58
CA LYS A 281 -5.22 0.45 -30.81
C LYS A 281 -4.07 -0.28 -31.49
N VAL A 282 -3.16 -0.89 -30.74
CA VAL A 282 -2.03 -1.64 -31.32
C VAL A 282 -2.57 -2.73 -32.25
N LEU A 283 -3.50 -3.55 -31.78
CA LEU A 283 -4.06 -4.65 -32.55
C LEU A 283 -5.00 -4.14 -33.66
N GLU A 284 -5.70 -3.04 -33.43
CA GLU A 284 -6.56 -2.39 -34.43
C GLU A 284 -5.72 -1.85 -35.61
N TYR A 285 -4.56 -1.27 -35.33
CA TYR A 285 -3.60 -0.79 -36.33
C TYR A 285 -2.91 -1.95 -37.06
N MET A 286 -2.58 -3.03 -36.35
CA MET A 286 -2.06 -4.27 -36.97
C MET A 286 -3.10 -4.89 -37.92
N ALA A 287 -4.38 -4.93 -37.53
CA ALA A 287 -5.45 -5.41 -38.37
C ALA A 287 -5.67 -4.53 -39.61
N ALA A 288 -5.34 -3.24 -39.53
CA ALA A 288 -5.31 -2.33 -40.68
C ALA A 288 -4.01 -2.39 -41.50
N GLY A 289 -2.98 -3.10 -41.03
CA GLY A 289 -1.72 -3.28 -41.75
C GLY A 289 -0.85 -2.03 -41.86
N LEU A 290 -0.92 -1.11 -40.88
CA LEU A 290 -0.20 0.16 -40.91
C LEU A 290 1.00 0.16 -39.95
N PRO A 291 2.13 0.81 -40.30
CA PRO A 291 3.25 1.01 -39.39
C PRO A 291 2.82 1.71 -38.11
N ILE A 292 3.36 1.28 -36.96
CA ILE A 292 2.98 1.79 -35.64
C ILE A 292 4.21 2.35 -34.93
N VAL A 293 4.09 3.59 -34.43
CA VAL A 293 5.07 4.23 -33.56
C VAL A 293 4.43 4.51 -32.20
N SER A 294 5.03 3.99 -31.14
CA SER A 294 4.52 4.12 -29.77
C SER A 294 5.56 4.71 -28.85
N THR A 295 5.10 5.47 -27.86
CA THR A 295 5.90 5.69 -26.65
C THR A 295 6.10 4.35 -25.92
N ALA A 296 7.06 4.30 -24.99
CA ALA A 296 7.47 3.10 -24.28
C ALA A 296 6.47 2.59 -23.23
N ILE A 297 5.23 2.32 -23.65
CA ILE A 297 4.21 1.63 -22.85
C ILE A 297 4.59 0.17 -22.68
N ALA A 298 4.64 -0.31 -21.43
CA ALA A 298 5.13 -1.66 -21.11
C ALA A 298 4.36 -2.78 -21.83
N ASP A 299 3.03 -2.71 -21.82
CA ASP A 299 2.15 -3.70 -22.47
C ASP A 299 2.06 -3.52 -24.00
N VAL A 300 2.85 -2.60 -24.57
CA VAL A 300 3.13 -2.52 -26.02
C VAL A 300 4.54 -2.98 -26.32
N ALA A 301 5.53 -2.43 -25.62
CA ALA A 301 6.94 -2.67 -25.85
C ALA A 301 7.35 -4.12 -25.61
N GLN A 302 6.82 -4.78 -24.58
CA GLN A 302 7.15 -6.18 -24.29
C GLN A 302 6.56 -7.18 -25.30
N PRO A 303 5.23 -7.18 -25.56
CA PRO A 303 4.65 -8.17 -26.48
C PRO A 303 4.90 -7.83 -27.95
N TYR A 304 5.00 -6.55 -28.32
CA TYR A 304 4.96 -6.12 -29.72
C TYR A 304 6.18 -5.31 -30.17
N GLY A 305 7.20 -5.11 -29.33
CA GLY A 305 8.38 -4.29 -29.69
C GLY A 305 9.23 -4.82 -30.86
N HIS A 306 8.98 -6.04 -31.31
CA HIS A 306 9.60 -6.61 -32.52
C HIS A 306 8.91 -6.18 -33.83
N VAL A 307 7.71 -5.60 -33.75
CA VAL A 307 6.90 -5.17 -34.90
C VAL A 307 6.38 -3.72 -34.76
N VAL A 308 6.34 -3.18 -33.55
CA VAL A 308 6.00 -1.78 -33.24
C VAL A 308 7.28 -1.02 -32.91
N ALA A 309 7.48 0.15 -33.51
CA ALA A 309 8.60 1.01 -33.17
C ALA A 309 8.37 1.68 -31.81
N ILE A 310 9.27 1.46 -30.86
CA ILE A 310 9.18 1.97 -29.48
C ILE A 310 10.16 3.12 -29.29
N ALA A 311 9.64 4.28 -28.87
CA ALA A 311 10.44 5.46 -28.57
C ALA A 311 10.36 5.86 -27.10
N HIS A 312 11.50 6.28 -26.55
CA HIS A 312 11.65 6.68 -25.14
C HIS A 312 11.70 8.20 -24.94
N ASP A 313 11.86 8.96 -26.03
CA ASP A 313 11.92 10.42 -26.04
C ASP A 313 11.39 10.97 -27.37
N SER A 314 11.16 12.28 -27.44
CA SER A 314 10.59 12.93 -28.61
C SER A 314 11.46 12.80 -29.86
N ALA A 315 12.78 12.82 -29.72
CA ALA A 315 13.69 12.72 -30.86
C ALA A 315 13.69 11.29 -31.45
N ALA A 316 13.66 10.27 -30.60
CA ALA A 316 13.50 8.88 -31.01
C ALA A 316 12.14 8.62 -31.64
N PHE A 317 11.08 9.27 -31.13
CA PHE A 317 9.73 9.14 -31.69
C PHE A 317 9.67 9.74 -33.11
N ILE A 318 10.25 10.91 -33.32
CA ILE A 318 10.37 11.54 -34.64
C ILE A 318 11.15 10.64 -35.59
N ARG A 319 12.34 10.15 -35.20
CA ARG A 319 13.14 9.22 -36.04
C ARG A 319 12.40 7.94 -36.39
N ALA A 320 11.59 7.41 -35.47
CA ALA A 320 10.76 6.25 -35.73
C ALA A 320 9.66 6.54 -36.76
N CYS A 321 9.03 7.72 -36.71
CA CYS A 321 8.10 8.17 -37.75
C CYS A 321 8.79 8.34 -39.11
N GLU A 322 9.98 8.95 -39.15
CA GLU A 322 10.78 9.07 -40.39
C GLU A 322 11.07 7.69 -40.99
N ALA A 323 11.51 6.74 -40.17
CA ALA A 323 11.78 5.37 -40.60
C ALA A 323 10.53 4.65 -41.08
N ALA A 324 9.38 4.86 -40.43
CA ALA A 324 8.11 4.27 -40.85
C ALA A 324 7.64 4.82 -42.21
N LEU A 325 7.82 6.11 -42.47
CA LEU A 325 7.50 6.74 -43.76
C LEU A 325 8.46 6.34 -44.88
N ALA A 326 9.72 6.09 -44.55
CA ALA A 326 10.77 5.66 -45.49
C ALA A 326 10.86 4.13 -45.67
N MET A 327 9.95 3.36 -45.06
CA MET A 327 9.99 1.89 -45.07
C MET A 327 9.89 1.33 -46.50
N ASP A 328 10.85 0.49 -46.88
CA ASP A 328 10.84 -0.17 -48.18
C ASP A 328 9.80 -1.30 -48.25
N GLU A 329 9.56 -1.79 -49.47
CA GLU A 329 8.53 -2.79 -49.74
C GLU A 329 8.82 -4.15 -49.05
N GLN A 330 10.10 -4.51 -48.92
CA GLN A 330 10.51 -5.78 -48.30
C GLN A 330 10.29 -5.74 -46.78
N ALA A 331 10.72 -4.66 -46.12
CA ALA A 331 10.49 -4.42 -44.71
C ALA A 331 8.98 -4.33 -44.41
N ARG A 332 8.21 -3.68 -45.28
CA ARG A 332 6.75 -3.59 -45.14
C ARG A 332 6.08 -4.96 -45.26
N ALA A 333 6.48 -5.79 -46.22
CA ALA A 333 5.96 -7.15 -46.36
C ALA A 333 6.29 -8.03 -45.14
N ALA A 334 7.49 -7.92 -44.58
CA ALA A 334 7.88 -8.64 -43.37
C ALA A 334 7.05 -8.18 -42.14
N MET A 335 6.87 -6.87 -41.97
CA MET A 335 6.02 -6.30 -40.93
C MET A 335 4.58 -6.81 -41.03
N LEU A 336 3.98 -6.76 -42.22
CA LEU A 336 2.61 -7.25 -42.46
C LEU A 336 2.45 -8.73 -42.12
N THR A 337 3.44 -9.56 -42.46
CA THR A 337 3.43 -10.99 -42.13
C THR A 337 3.37 -11.19 -40.61
N CYS A 338 4.24 -10.50 -39.86
CA CYS A 338 4.26 -10.57 -38.41
C CYS A 338 2.96 -10.05 -37.77
N MET A 339 2.43 -8.93 -38.26
CA MET A 339 1.15 -8.38 -37.79
C MET A 339 -0.01 -9.36 -38.00
N HIS A 340 -0.07 -10.03 -39.15
CA HIS A 340 -1.10 -11.04 -39.43
C HIS A 340 -1.00 -12.24 -38.47
N GLU A 341 0.20 -12.74 -38.20
CA GLU A 341 0.40 -13.84 -37.25
C GLU A 341 -0.11 -13.48 -35.85
N ILE A 342 0.22 -12.27 -35.36
CA ILE A 342 -0.25 -11.79 -34.05
C ILE A 342 -1.76 -11.68 -34.01
N VAL A 343 -2.36 -10.97 -34.99
CA VAL A 343 -3.79 -10.67 -35.00
C VAL A 343 -4.65 -11.93 -35.12
N GLN A 344 -4.18 -12.96 -35.83
CA GLN A 344 -4.86 -14.26 -35.95
C GLN A 344 -4.96 -15.02 -34.63
N THR A 345 -4.11 -14.73 -33.65
CA THR A 345 -4.14 -15.38 -32.32
C THR A 345 -5.08 -14.71 -31.32
N THR A 346 -5.72 -13.59 -31.70
CA THR A 346 -6.58 -12.80 -30.80
C THR A 346 -7.99 -12.67 -31.37
N SER A 347 -9.00 -12.70 -30.51
CA SER A 347 -10.40 -12.50 -30.92
C SER A 347 -11.27 -12.14 -29.72
N TRP A 348 -12.14 -11.14 -29.91
CA TRP A 348 -13.17 -10.82 -28.93
C TRP A 348 -14.18 -11.95 -28.75
N ASP A 349 -14.45 -12.75 -29.79
CA ASP A 349 -15.36 -13.91 -29.70
C ASP A 349 -14.76 -14.99 -28.81
N VAL A 350 -13.49 -15.35 -29.04
CA VAL A 350 -12.77 -16.34 -28.23
C VAL A 350 -12.63 -15.85 -26.78
N THR A 351 -12.31 -14.56 -26.59
CA THR A 351 -12.20 -13.97 -25.25
C THR A 351 -13.54 -14.03 -24.49
N ALA A 352 -14.64 -13.66 -25.15
CA ALA A 352 -15.97 -13.70 -24.54
C ALA A 352 -16.41 -15.14 -24.21
N GLU A 353 -16.09 -16.10 -25.08
CA GLU A 353 -16.36 -17.52 -24.86
C GLU A 353 -15.56 -18.06 -23.65
N GLN A 354 -14.26 -17.77 -23.57
CA GLN A 354 -13.43 -18.17 -22.42
C GLN A 354 -13.92 -17.54 -21.11
N MET A 355 -14.32 -16.26 -21.13
CA MET A 355 -14.93 -15.62 -19.97
C MET A 355 -16.25 -16.29 -19.58
N ARG A 356 -17.12 -16.58 -20.56
CA ARG A 356 -18.38 -17.30 -20.34
C ARG A 356 -18.15 -18.66 -19.70
N ASP A 357 -17.16 -19.40 -20.17
CA ASP A 357 -16.82 -20.71 -19.60
C ASP A 357 -16.40 -20.56 -18.13
N LEU A 358 -15.61 -19.53 -17.80
CA LEU A 358 -15.28 -19.23 -16.40
C LEU A 358 -16.50 -18.85 -15.57
N LEU A 359 -17.43 -18.04 -16.10
CA LEU A 359 -18.69 -17.70 -15.43
C LEU A 359 -19.54 -18.95 -15.14
N ALA A 360 -19.59 -19.89 -16.07
CA ALA A 360 -20.40 -21.11 -15.95
C ALA A 360 -19.81 -22.14 -14.99
N HIS A 361 -18.48 -22.23 -14.90
CA HIS A 361 -17.79 -23.28 -14.14
C HIS A 361 -17.24 -22.81 -12.79
N THR A 362 -17.21 -21.50 -12.52
CA THR A 362 -16.80 -20.99 -11.22
C THR A 362 -17.95 -21.15 -10.23
N PRO A 363 -17.82 -22.00 -9.19
CA PRO A 363 -18.83 -22.06 -8.15
C PRO A 363 -18.83 -20.71 -7.41
N ALA A 364 -20.03 -20.18 -7.16
CA ALA A 364 -20.21 -19.09 -6.21
C ALA A 364 -19.47 -19.46 -4.91
N ARG A 365 -18.66 -18.56 -4.33
CA ARG A 365 -18.22 -18.75 -2.95
C ARG A 365 -19.44 -18.75 -2.05
N ARG A 366 -19.99 -19.93 -1.77
CA ARG A 366 -20.80 -20.14 -0.56
C ARG A 366 -19.90 -19.77 0.61
N GLU A 367 -20.43 -19.03 1.57
CA GLU A 367 -19.78 -18.64 2.84
C GLU A 367 -19.31 -19.84 3.71
N ALA A 368 -19.20 -21.05 3.17
CA ALA A 368 -18.69 -22.22 3.85
C ALA A 368 -17.78 -23.06 2.95
N ALA A 369 -16.59 -23.33 3.50
CA ALA A 369 -15.67 -24.45 3.22
C ALA A 369 -14.61 -24.16 2.12
N ARG A 370 -13.29 -24.40 2.26
CA ARG A 370 -12.48 -25.27 3.14
C ARG A 370 -10.99 -24.87 3.10
N PHE A 371 -10.23 -25.22 4.15
CA PHE A 371 -9.20 -26.27 4.07
C PHE A 371 -9.19 -27.05 5.39
N VAL A 372 -9.67 -28.29 5.34
CA VAL A 372 -9.50 -29.31 6.38
C VAL A 372 -9.19 -30.61 5.63
N PRO A 373 -8.05 -31.28 5.88
CA PRO A 373 -7.90 -32.69 5.55
C PRO A 373 -8.45 -33.54 6.69
N ALA A 374 -9.21 -34.58 6.33
CA ALA A 374 -9.81 -35.53 7.24
C ALA A 374 -8.97 -36.83 7.35
N ALA A 375 -9.10 -37.45 8.53
CA ALA A 375 -8.88 -38.85 8.88
C ALA A 375 -7.45 -39.36 9.14
N VAL A 376 -7.13 -39.55 10.42
CA VAL A 376 -6.84 -40.89 10.98
C VAL A 376 -7.46 -40.95 12.38
N ALA A 377 -8.42 -41.85 12.57
CA ALA A 377 -8.89 -42.29 13.87
C ALA A 377 -8.42 -43.74 14.07
N ALA A 378 -7.62 -43.99 15.12
CA ALA A 378 -7.55 -45.29 15.80
C ALA A 378 -6.64 -45.23 17.04
N GLN A 379 -7.28 -45.42 18.20
CA GLN A 379 -6.85 -46.21 19.36
C GLN A 379 -5.73 -45.74 20.32
N ALA A 380 -6.02 -46.10 21.59
CA ALA A 380 -5.21 -46.13 22.81
C ALA A 380 -4.92 -44.78 23.46
N GLY A 381 -5.19 -44.55 24.75
CA GLY A 381 -5.57 -45.44 25.83
C GLY A 381 -5.48 -44.64 27.14
N SER A 382 -6.32 -44.99 28.09
CA SER A 382 -6.43 -44.44 29.45
C SER A 382 -5.09 -44.18 30.16
N ALA A 383 -4.95 -43.02 30.79
CA ALA A 383 -4.19 -42.91 32.03
C ALA A 383 -4.74 -41.80 32.93
N GLN A 384 -5.17 -42.24 34.10
CA GLN A 384 -5.74 -41.49 35.20
C GLN A 384 -4.73 -40.54 35.87
N GLN A 385 -5.26 -39.38 36.26
CA GLN A 385 -5.09 -38.72 37.56
C GLN A 385 -3.68 -38.68 38.19
N SER A 386 -3.18 -37.45 38.36
CA SER A 386 -2.69 -37.02 39.67
C SER A 386 -3.11 -35.57 39.93
N ARG A 387 -4.25 -35.43 40.62
CA ARG A 387 -4.58 -34.23 41.38
C ARG A 387 -3.98 -34.38 42.76
N SER A 388 -3.20 -33.40 43.20
CA SER A 388 -3.19 -33.01 44.62
C SER A 388 -3.07 -31.49 44.72
N LYS A 389 -4.17 -30.82 45.10
CA LYS A 389 -4.53 -30.34 46.47
C LYS A 389 -3.70 -29.10 46.87
N LEU A 390 -4.23 -28.04 47.46
CA LEU A 390 -5.56 -27.45 47.63
C LEU A 390 -5.27 -26.13 48.35
N ASN A 391 -5.98 -25.05 48.05
CA ASN A 391 -6.55 -24.24 49.11
C ASN A 391 -7.79 -23.51 48.60
N ALA A 392 -8.88 -23.71 49.33
CA ALA A 392 -10.22 -23.26 49.01
C ALA A 392 -10.59 -22.02 49.85
N LEU A 393 -11.59 -21.30 49.33
CA LEU A 393 -12.43 -20.28 49.99
C LEU A 393 -11.89 -18.85 50.02
N ARG A 394 -12.02 -18.19 48.86
CA ARG A 394 -12.71 -16.89 48.81
C ARG A 394 -14.05 -17.10 48.08
N PRO A 395 -15.12 -16.36 48.41
CA PRO A 395 -16.41 -16.52 47.75
C PRO A 395 -16.20 -16.39 46.25
N HIS A 396 -16.71 -17.34 45.48
CA HIS A 396 -16.79 -17.21 44.03
C HIS A 396 -17.69 -16.00 43.72
N SER A 397 -17.09 -14.82 43.55
CA SER A 397 -17.68 -13.84 42.66
C SER A 397 -17.75 -14.52 41.29
N GLY A 398 -18.96 -14.74 40.78
CA GLY A 398 -19.14 -15.22 39.41
C GLY A 398 -18.34 -14.38 38.44
N ALA A 399 -17.87 -14.98 37.34
CA ALA A 399 -17.15 -14.23 36.31
C ALA A 399 -18.03 -13.07 35.83
N GLN A 400 -17.50 -11.84 35.89
CA GLN A 400 -18.24 -10.66 35.49
C GLN A 400 -18.43 -10.71 33.96
N PRO A 401 -19.66 -10.65 33.45
CA PRO A 401 -19.90 -10.64 32.01
C PRO A 401 -19.47 -9.29 31.43
N VAL A 402 -18.74 -9.32 30.33
CA VAL A 402 -18.28 -8.14 29.60
C VAL A 402 -18.48 -8.34 28.11
N GLN A 403 -18.92 -7.29 27.41
CA GLN A 403 -19.18 -7.42 25.98
C GLN A 403 -17.88 -7.57 25.20
N THR A 404 -16.90 -6.71 25.45
CA THR A 404 -15.60 -6.79 24.80
C THR A 404 -14.51 -6.45 25.80
N ALA A 405 -13.69 -7.44 26.12
CA ALA A 405 -12.47 -7.23 26.87
C ALA A 405 -11.34 -6.80 25.91
N ILE A 406 -10.53 -5.83 26.32
CA ILE A 406 -9.36 -5.35 25.57
C ILE A 406 -8.15 -5.48 26.48
N ILE A 407 -7.14 -6.24 26.06
CA ILE A 407 -5.90 -6.41 26.83
C ILE A 407 -4.84 -5.45 26.30
N GLY A 408 -4.40 -4.54 27.17
CA GLY A 408 -3.36 -3.54 26.96
C GLY A 408 -3.92 -2.17 26.58
N ALA A 409 -3.53 -1.12 27.32
CA ALA A 409 -3.90 0.27 27.08
C ALA A 409 -2.78 1.05 26.38
N GLY A 410 -2.10 0.43 25.41
CA GLY A 410 -1.25 1.14 24.45
C GLY A 410 -2.07 1.89 23.38
N PRO A 411 -1.42 2.53 22.40
CA PRO A 411 -2.08 3.27 21.32
C PRO A 411 -3.24 2.50 20.66
N THR A 412 -3.03 1.21 20.38
CA THR A 412 -4.04 0.33 19.76
C THR A 412 -5.22 0.07 20.70
N GLY A 413 -4.97 -0.25 21.97
CA GLY A 413 -6.04 -0.56 22.91
C GLY A 413 -6.87 0.66 23.30
N LEU A 414 -6.22 1.82 23.46
CA LEU A 414 -6.89 3.11 23.68
C LEU A 414 -7.79 3.47 22.50
N SER A 415 -7.28 3.34 21.27
CA SER A 415 -8.09 3.54 20.07
C SER A 415 -9.25 2.55 20.00
N ALA A 416 -9.04 1.26 20.26
CA ALA A 416 -10.12 0.27 20.25
C ALA A 416 -11.20 0.60 21.29
N ALA A 417 -10.82 0.97 22.52
CA ALA A 417 -11.74 1.35 23.59
C ALA A 417 -12.55 2.60 23.23
N TYR A 418 -11.90 3.62 22.65
CA TYR A 418 -12.55 4.84 22.18
C TYR A 418 -13.66 4.53 21.15
N HIS A 419 -13.37 3.66 20.17
CA HIS A 419 -14.33 3.33 19.11
C HIS A 419 -15.46 2.39 19.57
N LEU A 420 -15.21 1.51 20.53
CA LEU A 420 -16.23 0.59 21.06
C LEU A 420 -17.24 1.27 21.98
N GLY A 421 -16.84 2.38 22.62
CA GLY A 421 -17.65 3.13 23.57
C GLY A 421 -17.89 2.33 24.87
N GLU A 422 -19.10 2.39 25.41
CA GLU A 422 -19.50 1.75 26.68
C GLU A 422 -19.33 0.22 26.70
N ARG A 423 -19.14 -0.40 25.53
CA ARG A 423 -19.00 -1.84 25.36
C ARG A 423 -17.61 -2.37 25.74
N ALA A 424 -16.64 -1.47 25.88
CA ALA A 424 -15.26 -1.83 26.15
C ALA A 424 -14.99 -1.97 27.67
N LEU A 425 -14.32 -3.05 28.04
CA LEU A 425 -13.50 -3.14 29.24
C LEU A 425 -12.03 -3.15 28.83
N LEU A 426 -11.33 -2.04 29.07
CA LEU A 426 -9.90 -1.90 28.79
C LEU A 426 -9.07 -2.26 30.03
N LEU A 427 -8.23 -3.28 29.91
CA LEU A 427 -7.39 -3.81 30.99
C LEU A 427 -5.92 -3.49 30.74
N GLU A 428 -5.25 -2.86 31.69
CA GLU A 428 -3.83 -2.51 31.61
C GLU A 428 -3.09 -2.98 32.86
N LYS A 429 -2.00 -3.73 32.67
CA LYS A 429 -1.18 -4.25 33.79
C LYS A 429 -0.40 -3.17 34.52
N ASN A 430 -0.08 -2.07 33.85
CA ASN A 430 0.65 -0.95 34.41
C ASN A 430 -0.26 0.02 35.17
N ALA A 431 0.34 0.93 35.94
CA ALA A 431 -0.38 1.99 36.65
C ALA A 431 -0.84 3.15 35.74
N SER A 432 -0.30 3.25 34.51
CA SER A 432 -0.62 4.29 33.53
C SER A 432 -0.83 3.71 32.13
N VAL A 433 -1.68 4.38 31.34
CA VAL A 433 -1.91 4.03 29.92
C VAL A 433 -0.75 4.48 29.05
N GLY A 434 -0.66 3.95 27.83
CA GLY A 434 0.29 4.37 26.80
C GLY A 434 1.23 3.27 26.32
N GLY A 435 1.30 2.13 27.01
CA GLY A 435 2.18 1.02 26.61
C GLY A 435 3.65 1.45 26.51
N TRP A 436 4.25 1.35 25.32
CA TRP A 436 5.61 1.85 25.07
C TRP A 436 5.67 3.32 24.66
N CYS A 437 4.53 3.95 24.40
CA CYS A 437 4.40 5.38 24.11
C CYS A 437 4.23 6.22 25.39
N ARG A 438 4.69 5.70 26.53
CA ARG A 438 4.67 6.39 27.82
C ARG A 438 5.88 7.30 27.97
N SER A 439 5.73 8.24 28.88
CA SER A 439 6.78 9.18 29.28
C SER A 439 6.91 9.18 30.80
N LEU A 440 8.12 9.46 31.28
CA LEU A 440 8.46 9.63 32.68
C LEU A 440 8.95 11.06 32.90
N ASN A 441 8.60 11.62 34.06
CA ASN A 441 9.16 12.88 34.52
C ASN A 441 10.12 12.60 35.67
N ASP A 442 11.34 13.14 35.57
CA ASP A 442 12.39 12.92 36.55
C ASP A 442 13.22 14.21 36.72
N HIS A 443 13.20 14.79 37.91
CA HIS A 443 13.84 16.08 38.21
C HIS A 443 13.50 17.21 37.21
N GLY A 444 12.27 17.22 36.70
CA GLY A 444 11.79 18.21 35.72
C GLY A 444 12.11 17.85 34.26
N PHE A 445 12.93 16.84 34.01
CA PHE A 445 13.13 16.29 32.67
C PHE A 445 11.98 15.36 32.29
N THR A 446 11.51 15.44 31.06
CA THR A 446 10.54 14.49 30.51
C THR A 446 11.22 13.59 29.49
N PHE A 447 11.27 12.30 29.77
CA PHE A 447 11.82 11.28 28.87
C PHE A 447 10.70 10.36 28.40
N ASP A 448 10.66 10.09 27.10
CA ASP A 448 9.83 9.00 26.60
C ASP A 448 10.50 7.65 26.87
N HIS A 449 9.73 6.58 26.90
CA HIS A 449 10.28 5.22 27.05
C HIS A 449 11.25 4.83 25.92
N ALA A 450 11.13 5.46 24.75
CA ALA A 450 12.07 5.49 23.62
C ALA A 450 11.78 6.74 22.77
N GLY A 451 12.55 7.03 21.72
CA GLY A 451 12.25 8.14 20.81
C GLY A 451 10.93 7.95 20.06
N HIS A 452 9.97 8.85 20.27
CA HIS A 452 8.67 8.87 19.58
C HIS A 452 8.41 10.21 18.91
N ILE A 453 7.79 10.15 17.73
CA ILE A 453 7.34 11.33 16.98
C ILE A 453 5.96 11.05 16.38
N MET A 454 5.15 12.10 16.23
CA MET A 454 3.90 12.03 15.49
C MET A 454 4.19 12.32 14.02
N PHE A 455 3.88 11.36 13.17
CA PHE A 455 3.98 11.48 11.73
C PHE A 455 2.78 10.71 11.14
N SER A 456 2.06 11.31 10.20
CA SER A 456 0.98 10.65 9.46
C SER A 456 0.52 11.51 8.28
N ASN A 457 0.21 10.84 7.17
CA ASN A 457 -0.49 11.45 6.02
C ASN A 457 -1.98 11.06 6.00
N ASP A 458 -2.45 10.28 6.98
CA ASP A 458 -3.84 9.85 7.09
C ASP A 458 -4.69 10.97 7.71
N PRO A 459 -5.70 11.51 6.98
CA PRO A 459 -6.51 12.64 7.48
C PRO A 459 -7.31 12.31 8.75
N TYR A 460 -7.66 11.05 8.98
CA TYR A 460 -8.34 10.63 10.20
C TYR A 460 -7.38 10.68 11.39
N VAL A 461 -6.14 10.19 11.22
CA VAL A 461 -5.12 10.25 12.29
C VAL A 461 -4.73 11.69 12.60
N LEU A 462 -4.60 12.57 11.59
CA LEU A 462 -4.31 13.99 11.81
C LEU A 462 -5.42 14.68 12.63
N LYS A 463 -6.69 14.40 12.33
CA LYS A 463 -7.82 14.88 13.14
C LYS A 463 -7.82 14.29 14.55
N LEU A 464 -7.38 13.04 14.69
CA LEU A 464 -7.24 12.40 15.99
C LEU A 464 -6.16 13.10 16.83
N TYR A 465 -5.02 13.47 16.26
CA TYR A 465 -4.01 14.28 16.96
C TYR A 465 -4.55 15.62 17.43
N ASP A 466 -5.26 16.33 16.57
CA ASP A 466 -5.89 17.61 16.89
C ASP A 466 -6.90 17.47 18.04
N MET A 467 -7.75 16.45 18.00
CA MET A 467 -8.73 16.18 19.06
C MET A 467 -8.07 15.83 20.40
N LEU A 468 -7.03 14.98 20.38
CA LEU A 468 -6.40 14.46 21.60
C LEU A 468 -5.48 15.47 22.30
N LEU A 469 -4.86 16.38 21.54
CA LEU A 469 -3.87 17.31 22.06
C LEU A 469 -4.34 18.78 22.04
N GLY A 470 -5.22 19.16 21.10
CA GLY A 470 -5.65 20.54 20.89
C GLY A 470 -4.47 21.51 20.87
N PRO A 471 -4.42 22.52 21.77
CA PRO A 471 -3.32 23.49 21.80
C PRO A 471 -1.96 22.89 22.21
N ASN A 472 -1.93 21.66 22.72
CA ASN A 472 -0.70 20.95 23.07
C ASN A 472 -0.01 20.33 21.84
N LEU A 473 -0.62 20.37 20.65
CA LEU A 473 -0.05 19.83 19.41
C LEU A 473 0.99 20.80 18.84
N HIS A 474 2.25 20.35 18.73
CA HIS A 474 3.33 21.14 18.15
C HIS A 474 3.96 20.44 16.95
N TRP A 475 4.10 21.17 15.84
CA TRP A 475 4.69 20.68 14.58
C TRP A 475 5.97 21.43 14.26
N GLN A 476 7.04 20.70 13.93
CA GLN A 476 8.35 21.28 13.64
C GLN A 476 9.08 20.53 12.53
N ASP A 477 10.12 21.17 11.98
CA ASP A 477 10.97 20.58 10.95
C ASP A 477 11.95 19.56 11.55
N ARG A 478 12.14 18.45 10.84
CA ARG A 478 12.99 17.34 11.26
C ARG A 478 14.47 17.72 11.18
N GLU A 479 15.20 17.37 12.24
CA GLU A 479 16.66 17.52 12.33
C GLU A 479 17.27 16.18 12.75
N ALA A 480 17.32 15.25 11.79
CA ALA A 480 17.85 13.89 11.95
C ALA A 480 19.25 13.79 11.33
N TRP A 481 20.17 13.15 12.05
CA TRP A 481 21.59 13.14 11.69
C TRP A 481 22.23 11.77 11.88
N VAL A 482 23.35 11.54 11.21
CA VAL A 482 24.24 10.39 11.41
C VAL A 482 25.58 10.91 11.91
N TYR A 483 26.12 10.28 12.95
CA TYR A 483 27.47 10.54 13.42
C TYR A 483 28.39 9.39 13.01
N SER A 484 29.33 9.67 12.11
CA SER A 484 30.27 8.66 11.59
C SER A 484 31.60 9.34 11.27
N LYS A 485 32.72 8.66 11.56
CA LYS A 485 34.07 9.18 11.31
C LYS A 485 34.31 10.57 11.93
N ASN A 486 33.76 10.80 13.13
CA ASN A 486 33.81 12.08 13.85
C ASN A 486 33.15 13.26 13.11
N VAL A 487 32.22 12.99 12.21
CA VAL A 487 31.49 14.00 11.43
C VAL A 487 29.99 13.76 11.58
N TYR A 488 29.24 14.87 11.68
CA TYR A 488 27.79 14.86 11.60
C TYR A 488 27.35 15.07 10.15
N THR A 489 26.66 14.10 9.58
CA THR A 489 25.99 14.22 8.29
C THR A 489 24.47 14.17 8.44
N ARG A 490 23.73 14.90 7.60
CA ARG A 490 22.26 14.86 7.66
C ARG A 490 21.75 13.49 7.27
N TYR A 491 20.61 13.10 7.83
CA TYR A 491 19.86 11.96 7.33
C TYR A 491 19.07 12.37 6.06
N PRO A 492 19.03 11.53 5.01
CA PRO A 492 19.57 10.17 4.94
C PRO A 492 21.04 10.09 4.45
N PHE A 493 21.84 9.18 5.04
CA PHE A 493 23.32 9.11 4.87
C PHE A 493 23.79 9.10 3.41
N GLN A 494 23.12 8.32 2.55
CA GLN A 494 23.46 8.17 1.14
C GLN A 494 23.37 9.46 0.33
N GLY A 495 22.52 10.40 0.75
CA GLY A 495 22.34 11.68 0.08
C GLY A 495 23.14 12.81 0.70
N ALA A 496 23.88 12.55 1.79
CA ALA A 496 24.57 13.58 2.59
C ALA A 496 25.99 13.15 2.94
N LEU A 497 26.82 12.89 1.93
CA LEU A 497 28.21 12.43 2.12
C LEU A 497 29.20 13.58 2.39
N TYR A 498 28.78 14.82 2.20
CA TYR A 498 29.59 16.01 2.37
C TYR A 498 30.20 16.09 3.78
N GLY A 499 31.50 16.39 3.84
CA GLY A 499 32.26 16.47 5.08
C GLY A 499 32.86 15.15 5.56
N LEU A 500 32.45 13.99 5.01
CA LEU A 500 33.11 12.72 5.30
C LEU A 500 34.54 12.69 4.74
N PRO A 501 35.43 11.83 5.28
CA PRO A 501 36.78 11.67 4.74
C PRO A 501 36.74 11.34 3.23
N PRO A 502 37.62 11.94 2.39
CA PRO A 502 37.56 11.76 0.93
C PRO A 502 37.55 10.29 0.49
N LYS A 503 38.32 9.43 1.17
CA LYS A 503 38.34 7.98 0.91
C LYS A 503 36.97 7.32 1.14
N VAL A 504 36.24 7.73 2.17
CA VAL A 504 34.88 7.22 2.47
C VAL A 504 33.91 7.65 1.38
N ILE A 505 33.97 8.93 0.97
CA ILE A 505 33.16 9.47 -0.13
C ILE A 505 33.43 8.69 -1.42
N SER A 506 34.69 8.49 -1.79
CA SER A 506 35.07 7.72 -2.98
C SER A 506 34.56 6.29 -2.93
N GLU A 507 34.72 5.59 -1.79
CA GLU A 507 34.20 4.22 -1.62
C GLU A 507 32.67 4.16 -1.76
N CYS A 508 31.94 5.14 -1.20
CA CYS A 508 30.48 5.26 -1.33
C CYS A 508 30.04 5.47 -2.77
N ILE A 509 30.63 6.43 -3.49
CA ILE A 509 30.28 6.74 -4.88
C ILE A 509 30.62 5.55 -5.79
N VAL A 510 31.83 5.01 -5.70
CA VAL A 510 32.24 3.84 -6.52
C VAL A 510 31.33 2.65 -6.24
N GLY A 511 31.03 2.37 -4.98
CA GLY A 511 30.10 1.30 -4.62
C GLY A 511 28.70 1.48 -5.20
N ALA A 512 28.17 2.71 -5.20
CA ALA A 512 26.87 3.00 -5.79
C ALA A 512 26.87 2.87 -7.32
N VAL A 513 27.96 3.28 -7.99
CA VAL A 513 28.17 3.08 -9.44
C VAL A 513 28.21 1.59 -9.77
N GLU A 514 29.01 0.81 -9.05
CA GLU A 514 29.12 -0.65 -9.25
C GLU A 514 27.78 -1.37 -9.06
N ALA A 515 27.01 -0.97 -8.05
CA ALA A 515 25.70 -1.55 -7.78
C ALA A 515 24.69 -1.28 -8.93
N ARG A 516 24.82 -0.14 -9.62
CA ARG A 516 23.89 0.29 -10.67
C ARG A 516 24.29 -0.14 -12.08
N PHE A 517 25.59 -0.24 -12.36
CA PHE A 517 26.13 -0.48 -13.70
C PHE A 517 26.98 -1.75 -13.84
N GLY A 518 27.26 -2.46 -12.73
CA GLY A 518 28.14 -3.63 -12.71
C GLY A 518 29.60 -3.27 -12.38
N SER A 519 30.45 -4.29 -12.28
CA SER A 519 31.87 -4.11 -11.90
C SER A 519 32.64 -3.29 -12.94
N LEU A 520 33.46 -2.36 -12.47
CA LEU A 520 34.31 -1.51 -13.31
C LEU A 520 35.50 -2.29 -13.95
N ASP A 521 35.82 -3.48 -13.44
CA ASP A 521 36.98 -4.28 -13.84
C ASP A 521 36.63 -5.50 -14.75
N GLY A 522 35.41 -5.60 -15.29
CA GLY A 522 34.96 -6.74 -16.13
C GLY A 522 34.06 -6.35 -17.31
N PRO A 523 33.88 -7.23 -18.32
CA PRO A 523 33.05 -6.93 -19.49
C PRO A 523 31.59 -6.70 -19.07
N SER A 524 31.04 -5.55 -19.46
CA SER A 524 29.74 -5.07 -18.98
C SER A 524 28.58 -5.90 -19.53
N SER A 525 27.77 -6.46 -18.64
CA SER A 525 26.51 -7.10 -18.98
C SER A 525 25.46 -6.88 -17.89
N THR A 526 25.02 -5.64 -17.68
CA THR A 526 23.78 -5.37 -16.93
C THR A 526 23.14 -4.05 -17.36
N PRO A 527 21.83 -4.00 -17.70
CA PRO A 527 21.16 -2.77 -18.10
C PRO A 527 20.89 -1.85 -16.89
N PRO A 528 20.87 -0.52 -17.08
CA PRO A 528 20.73 0.44 -15.99
C PRO A 528 19.31 0.48 -15.42
N CYS A 529 19.21 0.49 -14.08
CA CYS A 529 17.94 0.72 -13.37
C CYS A 529 17.59 2.21 -13.26
N THR A 530 16.32 2.55 -13.49
CA THR A 530 15.72 3.88 -13.28
C THR A 530 14.84 3.88 -12.02
N VAL A 531 15.03 4.84 -11.12
CA VAL A 531 14.29 4.92 -9.83
C VAL A 531 14.04 6.38 -9.40
N LYS A 532 12.88 6.64 -8.78
CA LYS A 532 12.39 7.93 -8.26
C LYS A 532 12.83 8.18 -6.78
N PRO A 533 12.93 9.45 -6.29
CA PRO A 533 13.66 9.88 -5.07
C PRO A 533 13.08 9.41 -3.71
N ILE A 534 13.84 9.41 -2.60
CA ILE A 534 13.65 8.64 -1.32
C ILE A 534 13.62 9.47 -0.01
N ASP A 535 13.12 8.88 1.11
CA ASP A 535 13.32 9.39 2.48
C ASP A 535 13.69 8.37 3.62
N ASP A 536 13.74 7.03 3.46
CA ASP A 536 14.14 6.10 4.56
C ASP A 536 15.24 5.08 4.19
N CYS A 537 16.45 5.26 4.72
CA CYS A 537 17.64 4.41 4.53
C CYS A 537 17.82 3.33 5.60
N CYS A 538 17.37 3.56 6.84
CA CYS A 538 17.68 2.69 7.97
C CYS A 538 16.70 1.55 8.14
N ALA A 539 15.50 1.68 7.55
CA ALA A 539 14.40 0.78 7.80
C ALA A 539 14.16 0.60 9.32
N ASP A 540 14.39 1.67 10.09
CA ASP A 540 14.14 1.75 11.53
C ASP A 540 12.78 2.43 11.80
N GLY A 541 11.97 2.63 10.76
CA GLY A 541 10.63 3.21 10.81
C GLY A 541 10.59 4.72 11.09
N SER A 542 11.73 5.41 11.02
CA SER A 542 11.88 6.84 11.33
C SER A 542 11.52 7.79 10.18
N ALA A 543 11.25 7.26 8.98
CA ALA A 543 10.87 8.04 7.81
C ALA A 543 9.58 7.54 7.14
N GLU A 544 9.11 8.32 6.16
CA GLU A 544 7.72 8.35 5.73
C GLU A 544 7.11 7.00 5.35
N VAL A 545 5.99 6.70 5.98
CA VAL A 545 5.02 5.73 5.48
C VAL A 545 4.06 6.41 4.49
N GLY A 546 4.38 6.32 3.20
CA GLY A 546 3.35 6.33 2.17
C GLY A 546 2.62 4.98 2.17
N ASN A 547 1.29 5.00 2.04
CA ASN A 547 0.41 3.83 1.97
C ASN A 547 1.05 2.64 1.22
N THR A 548 1.35 1.54 1.92
CA THR A 548 2.01 0.38 1.32
C THR A 548 1.04 -0.46 0.52
N ALA A 549 1.08 -0.34 -0.81
CA ALA A 549 0.62 -1.38 -1.73
C ALA A 549 1.64 -2.53 -1.75
N THR A 550 1.17 -3.76 -1.57
CA THR A 550 1.99 -4.98 -1.68
C THR A 550 2.57 -5.15 -3.09
N ILE A 551 3.91 -5.22 -3.18
CA ILE A 551 4.66 -5.51 -4.40
C ILE A 551 4.61 -7.03 -4.68
N ALA A 552 4.21 -7.41 -5.90
CA ALA A 552 4.29 -8.79 -6.39
C ALA A 552 5.71 -9.11 -6.88
N PRO A 553 6.18 -10.37 -6.77
CA PRO A 553 7.56 -10.71 -7.08
C PRO A 553 7.74 -11.14 -8.54
N ARG A 554 8.74 -10.57 -9.21
CA ARG A 554 9.92 -11.29 -9.74
C ARG A 554 10.74 -10.44 -10.71
N ARG A 555 11.95 -10.08 -10.27
CA ARG A 555 13.21 -10.16 -11.04
C ARG A 555 14.36 -10.20 -10.01
N GLN A 556 14.77 -11.42 -9.67
CA GLN A 556 15.68 -11.78 -8.57
C GLN A 556 15.35 -11.07 -7.25
N GLU A 557 14.38 -11.62 -6.51
CA GLU A 557 14.14 -11.27 -5.12
C GLU A 557 15.44 -11.52 -4.35
N THR A 558 16.08 -10.46 -3.85
CA THR A 558 17.06 -10.62 -2.78
C THR A 558 16.30 -11.18 -1.58
N GLN A 559 16.53 -12.45 -1.27
CA GLN A 559 15.85 -13.16 -0.18
C GLN A 559 16.26 -12.58 1.17
N HIS A 560 17.43 -11.96 1.23
CA HIS A 560 18.12 -11.57 2.44
C HIS A 560 18.25 -10.05 2.52
N PHE A 561 18.05 -9.48 3.72
CA PHE A 561 18.23 -8.05 3.93
C PHE A 561 19.68 -7.64 3.64
N GLU A 562 20.69 -8.41 4.06
CA GLU A 562 22.09 -8.12 3.73
C GLU A 562 22.35 -7.99 2.21
N GLU A 563 21.81 -8.91 1.41
CA GLU A 563 21.93 -8.86 -0.05
C GLU A 563 21.23 -7.63 -0.64
N PHE A 564 20.05 -7.29 -0.10
CA PHE A 564 19.35 -6.07 -0.46
C PHE A 564 20.20 -4.83 -0.20
N ILE A 565 20.85 -4.72 0.97
CA ILE A 565 21.74 -3.59 1.33
C ILE A 565 22.84 -3.42 0.27
N TYR A 566 23.52 -4.49 -0.11
CA TYR A 566 24.59 -4.44 -1.11
C TYR A 566 24.08 -4.09 -2.51
N LYS A 567 22.96 -4.68 -2.92
CA LYS A 567 22.36 -4.45 -4.25
C LYS A 567 21.82 -3.02 -4.39
N VAL A 568 21.31 -2.45 -3.31
CA VAL A 568 20.62 -1.15 -3.32
C VAL A 568 21.58 0.01 -3.08
N TRP A 569 22.47 -0.10 -2.10
CA TRP A 569 23.33 1.01 -1.71
C TRP A 569 24.79 0.83 -2.12
N GLY A 570 25.17 -0.35 -2.62
CA GLY A 570 26.53 -0.65 -3.00
C GLY A 570 27.48 -0.85 -1.82
N LYS A 571 28.67 -1.38 -2.11
CA LYS A 571 29.63 -1.83 -1.08
C LYS A 571 30.11 -0.71 -0.16
N GLY A 572 30.24 0.51 -0.66
CA GLY A 572 30.72 1.65 0.12
C GLY A 572 29.73 2.08 1.21
N ILE A 573 28.49 2.42 0.82
CA ILE A 573 27.45 2.81 1.78
C ILE A 573 27.10 1.65 2.72
N ALA A 574 27.06 0.41 2.19
CA ALA A 574 26.89 -0.79 2.98
C ALA A 574 27.94 -0.89 4.10
N LYS A 575 29.23 -0.71 3.76
CA LYS A 575 30.35 -0.79 4.69
C LYS A 575 30.34 0.33 5.74
N HIS A 576 30.08 1.57 5.35
CA HIS A 576 30.28 2.73 6.24
C HIS A 576 29.06 3.09 7.08
N PHE A 577 27.87 2.60 6.73
CA PHE A 577 26.65 2.94 7.45
C PHE A 577 25.67 1.77 7.57
N ALA A 578 25.17 1.26 6.45
CA ALA A 578 23.96 0.44 6.49
C ALA A 578 24.15 -0.92 7.17
N ILE A 579 25.25 -1.65 6.89
CA ILE A 579 25.57 -2.91 7.58
C ILE A 579 25.88 -2.68 9.07
N PRO A 580 26.84 -1.81 9.46
CA PRO A 580 27.19 -1.66 10.87
C PRO A 580 26.01 -1.15 11.70
N TYR A 581 25.23 -0.19 11.19
CA TYR A 581 24.04 0.31 11.87
C TYR A 581 22.99 -0.80 12.06
N ASN A 582 22.61 -1.51 10.99
CA ASN A 582 21.57 -2.53 11.07
C ASN A 582 22.00 -3.73 11.93
N ARG A 583 23.27 -4.15 11.90
CA ARG A 583 23.77 -5.17 12.84
C ARG A 583 23.66 -4.72 14.29
N LYS A 584 23.87 -3.43 14.54
CA LYS A 584 23.77 -2.85 15.88
C LYS A 584 22.32 -2.73 16.37
N LEU A 585 21.40 -2.32 15.50
CA LEU A 585 19.97 -2.17 15.76
C LEU A 585 19.26 -3.53 15.87
N TRP A 586 19.41 -4.39 14.87
CA TRP A 586 18.67 -5.65 14.78
C TRP A 586 19.30 -6.76 15.59
N THR A 587 20.61 -6.73 15.87
CA THR A 587 21.29 -7.70 16.74
C THR A 587 21.17 -9.18 16.30
N VAL A 588 20.69 -9.41 15.09
CA VAL A 588 20.59 -10.70 14.41
C VAL A 588 21.35 -10.63 13.10
N PRO A 589 21.81 -11.77 12.55
CA PRO A 589 22.39 -11.80 11.21
C PRO A 589 21.41 -11.22 10.18
N LEU A 590 21.89 -10.31 9.34
CA LEU A 590 21.04 -9.60 8.37
C LEU A 590 20.66 -10.48 7.17
N ASP A 591 21.33 -11.62 7.00
CA ASP A 591 20.95 -12.67 6.07
C ASP A 591 19.77 -13.52 6.57
N GLU A 592 19.53 -13.58 7.88
CA GLU A 592 18.33 -14.26 8.41
C GLU A 592 17.05 -13.42 8.25
N MET A 593 17.18 -12.13 7.99
CA MET A 593 16.06 -11.21 7.79
C MET A 593 15.60 -11.20 6.34
N GLU A 594 14.29 -11.33 6.12
CA GLU A 594 13.67 -11.15 4.82
C GLU A 594 13.43 -9.66 4.50
N THR A 595 12.91 -9.35 3.32
CA THR A 595 12.78 -7.97 2.80
C THR A 595 11.33 -7.47 2.71
N SER A 596 10.32 -8.29 3.03
CA SER A 596 8.90 -7.92 2.88
C SER A 596 8.48 -6.67 3.68
N TRP A 597 9.09 -6.47 4.84
CA TRP A 597 8.84 -5.35 5.76
C TRP A 597 9.45 -4.02 5.31
N LEU A 598 10.37 -4.06 4.35
CA LEU A 598 10.91 -2.88 3.70
C LEU A 598 9.86 -2.21 2.79
N GLY A 599 8.72 -2.88 2.52
CA GLY A 599 7.55 -2.45 1.73
C GLY A 599 7.52 -0.99 1.25
N GLY A 600 8.28 -0.66 0.19
CA GLY A 600 8.35 0.68 -0.39
C GLY A 600 8.98 1.78 0.48
N ARG A 601 9.40 1.47 1.71
CA ARG A 601 10.06 2.36 2.69
C ARG A 601 11.46 2.76 2.22
N VAL A 602 12.17 1.84 1.57
CA VAL A 602 13.49 2.08 1.00
C VAL A 602 13.35 2.31 -0.51
N ARG A 603 13.40 3.57 -0.96
CA ARG A 603 13.65 3.89 -2.38
C ARG A 603 15.17 3.90 -2.65
N LEU A 604 15.61 3.98 -3.90
CA LEU A 604 17.04 4.02 -4.30
C LEU A 604 17.48 5.47 -4.54
N PRO A 605 18.67 5.89 -4.05
CA PRO A 605 19.15 7.25 -4.29
C PRO A 605 19.53 7.37 -5.75
N ASP A 606 19.16 8.50 -6.38
CA ASP A 606 19.68 8.74 -7.72
C ASP A 606 21.18 9.03 -7.62
N LEU A 607 21.97 8.51 -8.55
CA LEU A 607 23.43 8.63 -8.45
C LEU A 607 23.86 10.09 -8.45
N GLU A 608 23.13 10.94 -9.19
CA GLU A 608 23.28 12.39 -9.18
C GLU A 608 23.15 12.97 -7.76
N GLN A 609 22.11 12.59 -7.01
CA GLN A 609 21.89 13.05 -5.63
C GLN A 609 23.01 12.61 -4.68
N ILE A 610 23.57 11.42 -4.87
CA ILE A 610 24.72 10.95 -4.07
C ILE A 610 25.95 11.82 -4.36
N ILE A 611 26.17 12.14 -5.64
CA ILE A 611 27.31 12.95 -6.07
C ILE A 611 27.14 14.39 -5.59
N GLU A 612 25.99 15.02 -5.81
CA GLU A 612 25.67 16.36 -5.31
C GLU A 612 25.82 16.43 -3.78
N GLY A 613 25.25 15.46 -3.07
CA GLY A 613 25.35 15.34 -1.62
C GLY A 613 26.75 15.07 -1.09
N ALA A 614 27.70 14.69 -1.96
CA ALA A 614 29.12 14.59 -1.63
C ALA A 614 29.89 15.90 -1.89
N LEU A 615 29.42 16.72 -2.83
CA LEU A 615 30.05 17.98 -3.23
C LEU A 615 29.64 19.15 -2.36
N GLU A 616 28.39 19.18 -1.89
CA GLU A 616 27.84 20.30 -1.13
C GLU A 616 27.02 19.83 0.09
N PRO A 617 26.91 20.64 1.16
CA PRO A 617 26.03 20.34 2.27
C PRO A 617 24.57 20.24 1.82
N VAL A 618 23.89 19.18 2.23
CA VAL A 618 22.45 19.02 1.98
C VAL A 618 21.67 20.06 2.80
N GLY A 619 20.75 20.76 2.13
CA GLY A 619 19.83 21.69 2.77
C GLY A 619 18.91 21.02 3.79
N LYS A 620 18.17 21.83 4.57
CA LYS A 620 17.09 21.30 5.40
C LYS A 620 16.04 20.63 4.49
N PRO A 621 15.49 19.46 4.86
CA PRO A 621 14.42 18.86 4.09
C PRO A 621 13.25 19.87 4.00
N MET A 622 12.73 20.10 2.80
CA MET A 622 11.64 21.05 2.53
C MET A 622 10.42 20.30 2.00
N GLY A 623 9.24 20.58 2.57
CA GLY A 623 7.97 19.97 2.17
C GLY A 623 7.18 19.40 3.34
N PRO A 624 5.92 18.95 3.13
CA PRO A 624 5.09 18.34 4.18
C PRO A 624 5.73 17.11 4.83
N ASN A 625 6.65 16.48 4.10
CA ASN A 625 7.39 15.26 4.43
C ASN A 625 8.60 15.50 5.36
N ALA A 626 8.94 16.77 5.59
CA ALA A 626 10.05 17.20 6.42
C ALA A 626 9.65 17.51 7.87
N ARG A 627 8.37 17.42 8.21
CA ARG A 627 7.82 17.85 9.50
C ARG A 627 7.35 16.68 10.34
N PHE A 628 7.48 16.80 11.66
CA PHE A 628 6.89 15.88 12.61
C PHE A 628 6.20 16.65 13.74
N GLY A 629 5.23 16.00 14.37
CA GLY A 629 4.51 16.50 15.52
C GLY A 629 5.05 15.93 16.83
N TYR A 630 4.98 16.70 17.91
CA TYR A 630 5.25 16.25 19.27
C TYR A 630 4.40 17.06 20.27
N PRO A 631 3.99 16.53 21.44
CA PRO A 631 3.26 17.32 22.43
C PRO A 631 4.13 18.41 23.08
N LEU A 632 3.61 19.63 23.25
CA LEU A 632 4.33 20.70 23.95
C LEU A 632 4.63 20.32 25.40
N SER A 633 3.70 19.71 26.12
CA SER A 633 3.87 19.34 27.52
C SER A 633 3.43 17.90 27.77
N GLY A 634 4.10 17.25 28.72
CA GLY A 634 3.77 15.89 29.18
C GLY A 634 4.39 14.76 28.35
N GLY A 635 5.27 15.07 27.40
CA GLY A 635 5.88 14.07 26.50
C GLY A 635 4.85 13.33 25.66
N PHE A 636 5.24 12.22 25.04
CA PHE A 636 4.33 11.41 24.24
C PHE A 636 3.18 10.79 25.06
N GLN A 637 3.34 10.65 26.38
CA GLN A 637 2.28 10.29 27.32
C GLN A 637 1.04 11.20 27.20
N ALA A 638 1.22 12.48 26.90
CA ALA A 638 0.09 13.42 26.76
C ALA A 638 -0.86 13.00 25.64
N LEU A 639 -0.34 12.50 24.51
CA LEU A 639 -1.16 11.98 23.42
C LEU A 639 -1.95 10.73 23.85
N MET A 640 -1.33 9.85 24.65
CA MET A 640 -1.99 8.65 25.17
C MET A 640 -3.09 9.01 26.17
N SER A 641 -2.78 9.89 27.12
CA SER A 641 -3.71 10.37 28.14
C SER A 641 -4.86 11.17 27.54
N GLY A 642 -4.64 11.81 26.38
CA GLY A 642 -5.67 12.51 25.62
C GLY A 642 -6.87 11.64 25.25
N PHE A 643 -6.72 10.30 25.19
CA PHE A 643 -7.86 9.40 24.94
C PHE A 643 -8.81 9.28 26.13
N LEU A 644 -8.31 9.44 27.36
CA LEU A 644 -9.06 9.11 28.58
C LEU A 644 -10.41 9.83 28.70
N PRO A 645 -10.51 11.15 28.42
CA PRO A 645 -11.79 11.86 28.47
C PRO A 645 -12.82 11.38 27.42
N HIS A 646 -12.36 10.69 26.37
CA HIS A 646 -13.20 10.25 25.26
C HIS A 646 -13.58 8.76 25.33
N ILE A 647 -12.95 7.99 26.22
CA ILE A 647 -13.30 6.59 26.43
C ILE A 647 -14.54 6.52 27.31
N LYS A 648 -15.63 5.99 26.74
CA LYS A 648 -16.90 5.76 27.45
C LYS A 648 -16.96 4.40 28.16
N GLY A 649 -16.06 3.48 27.81
CA GLY A 649 -15.95 2.16 28.41
C GLY A 649 -15.27 2.18 29.78
N ARG A 650 -15.25 1.03 30.47
CA ARG A 650 -14.55 0.87 31.74
C ARG A 650 -13.06 0.66 31.48
N ILE A 651 -12.21 1.35 32.25
CA ILE A 651 -10.76 1.17 32.22
C ILE A 651 -10.32 0.65 33.59
N GLU A 652 -9.49 -0.39 33.60
CA GLU A 652 -8.85 -0.92 34.80
C GLU A 652 -7.33 -0.95 34.65
N MET A 653 -6.67 -0.24 35.56
CA MET A 653 -5.22 -0.17 35.65
C MET A 653 -4.72 -1.17 36.71
N ASN A 654 -3.44 -1.52 36.66
CA ASN A 654 -2.85 -2.57 37.49
C ASN A 654 -3.55 -3.94 37.35
N ALA A 655 -4.23 -4.14 36.21
CA ALA A 655 -5.03 -5.31 35.90
C ALA A 655 -4.23 -6.27 35.02
N ALA A 656 -3.37 -7.07 35.65
CA ALA A 656 -2.53 -8.04 34.93
C ALA A 656 -3.32 -9.32 34.61
N ALA A 657 -3.40 -9.68 33.33
CA ALA A 657 -3.93 -10.97 32.89
C ALA A 657 -2.99 -12.10 33.34
N ALA A 658 -3.54 -13.11 34.01
CA ALA A 658 -2.80 -14.26 34.53
C ALA A 658 -3.02 -15.53 33.70
N GLN A 659 -4.24 -15.75 33.22
CA GLN A 659 -4.57 -16.91 32.39
C GLN A 659 -5.77 -16.60 31.48
N LEU A 660 -5.76 -17.16 30.27
CA LEU A 660 -6.83 -17.01 29.30
C LEU A 660 -7.34 -18.38 28.86
N PHE A 661 -8.65 -18.59 29.00
CA PHE A 661 -9.36 -19.81 28.63
C PHE A 661 -10.21 -19.54 27.38
N PRO A 662 -9.66 -19.78 26.17
CA PRO A 662 -10.28 -19.34 24.92
C PRO A 662 -11.55 -20.11 24.56
N ARG A 663 -11.76 -21.33 25.06
CA ARG A 663 -13.00 -22.10 24.80
C ARG A 663 -14.15 -21.66 25.69
N GLU A 664 -13.83 -21.29 26.92
CA GLU A 664 -14.78 -20.85 27.95
C GLU A 664 -15.06 -19.34 27.90
N HIS A 665 -14.36 -18.62 27.01
CA HIS A 665 -14.35 -17.16 26.89
C HIS A 665 -14.11 -16.49 28.24
N LEU A 666 -13.10 -16.98 28.97
CA LEU A 666 -12.85 -16.59 30.35
C LEU A 666 -11.42 -16.06 30.50
N LEU A 667 -11.30 -14.83 31.00
CA LEU A 667 -10.05 -14.18 31.35
C LEU A 667 -9.90 -14.15 32.88
N LEU A 668 -8.80 -14.68 33.40
CA LEU A 668 -8.43 -14.65 34.81
C LEU A 668 -7.33 -13.62 35.03
N MET A 669 -7.54 -12.75 36.00
CA MET A 669 -6.58 -11.71 36.39
C MET A 669 -5.72 -12.16 37.58
N ALA A 670 -4.56 -11.53 37.74
CA ALA A 670 -3.60 -11.86 38.78
C ALA A 670 -4.12 -11.61 40.22
N ASP A 671 -5.06 -10.69 40.39
CA ASP A 671 -5.73 -10.42 41.67
C ASP A 671 -6.84 -11.45 42.00
N GLY A 672 -7.09 -12.40 41.09
CA GLY A 672 -8.11 -13.45 41.19
C GLY A 672 -9.46 -13.07 40.59
N SER A 673 -9.64 -11.84 40.09
CA SER A 673 -10.86 -11.44 39.38
C SER A 673 -11.01 -12.17 38.04
N ARG A 674 -12.26 -12.31 37.58
CA ARG A 674 -12.63 -13.14 36.44
C ARG A 674 -13.60 -12.40 35.53
N TYR A 675 -13.30 -12.36 34.23
CA TYR A 675 -14.13 -11.74 33.21
C TYR A 675 -14.56 -12.78 32.17
N ARG A 676 -15.86 -12.91 31.93
CA ARG A 676 -16.40 -13.69 30.82
C ARG A 676 -16.72 -12.73 29.67
N TYR A 677 -16.12 -12.91 28.51
CA TYR A 677 -16.22 -11.98 27.39
C TYR A 677 -17.07 -12.53 26.23
N ASP A 678 -17.75 -11.67 25.46
CA ASP A 678 -18.28 -12.08 24.15
C ASP A 678 -17.15 -12.09 23.11
N HIS A 679 -16.35 -11.02 23.08
CA HIS A 679 -15.17 -10.89 22.23
C HIS A 679 -13.96 -10.40 23.03
N LEU A 680 -12.76 -10.76 22.58
CA LEU A 680 -11.50 -10.30 23.15
C LEU A 680 -10.65 -9.60 22.09
N ILE A 681 -10.25 -8.36 22.33
CA ILE A 681 -9.21 -7.69 21.54
C ILE A 681 -7.88 -7.78 22.30
N SER A 682 -6.89 -8.44 21.72
CA SER A 682 -5.54 -8.51 22.27
C SER A 682 -4.63 -7.51 21.57
N THR A 683 -3.91 -6.72 22.37
CA THR A 683 -2.80 -5.87 21.90
C THR A 683 -1.44 -6.27 22.49
N MET A 684 -1.43 -7.29 23.34
CA MET A 684 -0.21 -7.82 23.98
C MET A 684 0.65 -8.62 22.98
N PRO A 685 1.94 -8.85 23.29
CA PRO A 685 2.79 -9.69 22.46
C PRO A 685 2.20 -11.08 22.20
N LEU A 686 2.17 -11.50 20.94
CA LEU A 686 1.55 -12.74 20.51
C LEU A 686 2.10 -14.00 21.22
N PRO A 687 3.43 -14.14 21.45
CA PRO A 687 3.97 -15.25 22.25
C PRO A 687 3.46 -15.25 23.69
N GLU A 688 3.33 -14.08 24.31
CA GLU A 688 2.81 -13.95 25.67
C GLU A 688 1.33 -14.29 25.75
N LEU A 689 0.53 -13.90 24.74
CA LEU A 689 -0.87 -14.27 24.65
C LEU A 689 -1.05 -15.80 24.63
N ILE A 690 -0.26 -16.50 23.81
CA ILE A 690 -0.29 -17.96 23.72
C ILE A 690 0.24 -18.60 25.01
N ARG A 691 1.25 -18.01 25.65
CA ARG A 691 1.75 -18.45 26.96
C ARG A 691 0.66 -18.38 28.05
N LEU A 692 -0.17 -17.33 28.05
CA LEU A 692 -1.30 -17.21 28.99
C LEU A 692 -2.39 -18.28 28.78
N MET A 693 -2.46 -18.88 27.60
CA MET A 693 -3.41 -19.96 27.30
C MET A 693 -2.90 -21.33 27.74
N GLY A 694 -1.58 -21.51 27.84
CA GLY A 694 -0.95 -22.78 28.21
C GLY A 694 -1.43 -23.94 27.34
N ASP A 695 -1.79 -25.06 27.97
CA ASP A 695 -2.23 -26.29 27.28
C ASP A 695 -3.55 -26.13 26.51
N ALA A 696 -4.27 -25.02 26.66
CA ALA A 696 -5.43 -24.73 25.83
C ALA A 696 -5.01 -24.46 24.37
N ALA A 697 -3.80 -23.93 24.14
CA ALA A 697 -3.22 -23.79 22.81
C ALA A 697 -2.58 -25.12 22.36
N PRO A 698 -2.90 -25.64 21.16
CA PRO A 698 -2.28 -26.86 20.64
C PRO A 698 -0.75 -26.76 20.53
N PRO A 699 0.00 -27.88 20.63
CA PRO A 699 1.46 -27.86 20.56
C PRO A 699 2.03 -27.20 19.30
N GLU A 700 1.34 -27.29 18.16
CA GLU A 700 1.74 -26.60 16.93
C GLU A 700 1.66 -25.07 17.05
N VAL A 701 0.63 -24.56 17.72
CA VAL A 701 0.44 -23.12 17.97
C VAL A 701 1.46 -22.62 18.97
N GLN A 702 1.74 -23.40 20.02
CA GLN A 702 2.78 -23.08 20.99
C GLN A 702 4.17 -22.99 20.33
N ARG A 703 4.52 -23.96 19.47
CA ARG A 703 5.78 -23.93 18.71
C ARG A 703 5.86 -22.76 17.75
N ALA A 704 4.77 -22.49 17.00
CA ALA A 704 4.72 -21.35 16.08
C ALA A 704 4.91 -20.03 16.84
N ALA A 705 4.24 -19.85 17.97
CA ALA A 705 4.38 -18.66 18.81
C ALA A 705 5.79 -18.51 19.41
N ALA A 706 6.40 -19.62 19.87
CA ALA A 706 7.76 -19.63 20.37
C ALA A 706 8.82 -19.32 19.29
N GLY A 707 8.52 -19.61 18.02
CA GLY A 707 9.36 -19.28 16.87
C GLY A 707 9.33 -17.81 16.45
N LEU A 708 8.50 -16.97 17.07
CA LEU A 708 8.42 -15.55 16.74
C LEU A 708 9.54 -14.74 17.41
N ARG A 709 10.49 -14.25 16.62
CA ARG A 709 11.66 -13.50 17.09
C ARG A 709 11.38 -12.01 17.25
N HIS A 710 12.06 -11.40 18.22
CA HIS A 710 11.96 -9.98 18.55
C HIS A 710 13.30 -9.47 19.08
N ILE A 711 13.49 -8.15 19.03
CA ILE A 711 14.62 -7.43 19.61
C ILE A 711 14.12 -6.59 20.77
N SER A 712 14.92 -6.55 21.84
CA SER A 712 14.68 -5.74 23.02
C SER A 712 15.50 -4.46 22.94
N VAL A 713 15.01 -3.40 23.59
CA VAL A 713 15.74 -2.12 23.69
C VAL A 713 15.84 -1.72 25.16
N ARG A 714 17.05 -1.34 25.57
CA ARG A 714 17.31 -0.65 26.82
C ARG A 714 17.54 0.83 26.51
N CYS A 715 16.76 1.69 27.11
CA CYS A 715 16.94 3.14 27.03
C CYS A 715 17.63 3.63 28.30
N VAL A 716 18.71 4.40 28.14
CA VAL A 716 19.38 5.12 29.22
C VAL A 716 19.08 6.60 29.05
N ASN A 717 18.34 7.17 30.00
CA ASN A 717 17.97 8.57 30.00
C ASN A 717 18.98 9.35 30.84
N LEU A 718 19.51 10.44 30.29
CA LEU A 718 20.52 11.29 30.92
C LEU A 718 20.01 12.74 30.93
N GLY A 719 19.86 13.32 32.12
CA GLY A 719 19.55 14.73 32.33
C GLY A 719 20.80 15.47 32.79
N VAL A 720 21.29 16.40 31.99
CA VAL A 720 22.58 17.08 32.18
C VAL A 720 22.37 18.52 32.63
N ALA A 721 23.23 19.03 33.51
CA ALA A 721 23.22 20.42 33.99
C ALA A 721 23.86 21.42 33.02
N ARG A 722 23.52 21.31 31.73
CA ARG A 722 23.98 22.22 30.68
C ARG A 722 22.89 22.32 29.62
N GLU A 723 22.54 23.53 29.22
CA GLU A 723 21.55 23.77 28.17
C GLU A 723 22.17 23.69 26.77
N ASN A 724 21.31 23.57 25.75
CA ASN A 724 21.67 23.74 24.34
C ASN A 724 22.85 22.86 23.89
N ILE A 725 22.87 21.59 24.32
CA ILE A 725 23.94 20.65 23.98
C ILE A 725 24.01 20.40 22.47
N THR A 726 22.86 20.30 21.82
CA THR A 726 22.73 20.11 20.38
C THR A 726 21.41 20.70 19.89
N ASP A 727 21.32 20.98 18.59
CA ASP A 727 20.10 21.42 17.88
C ASP A 727 19.34 20.27 17.21
N LYS A 728 19.83 19.03 17.37
CA LYS A 728 19.36 17.83 16.65
C LYS A 728 18.23 17.16 17.41
N HIS A 729 17.30 16.55 16.69
CA HIS A 729 16.21 15.77 17.27
C HIS A 729 16.63 14.33 17.58
N TRP A 730 17.33 13.68 16.65
CA TRP A 730 17.94 12.38 16.89
C TRP A 730 19.16 12.15 16.01
N ILE A 731 20.03 11.27 16.48
CA ILE A 731 21.34 10.98 15.88
C ILE A 731 21.56 9.47 15.84
N TYR A 732 21.97 8.96 14.68
CA TYR A 732 22.34 7.56 14.45
C TYR A 732 23.84 7.34 14.62
N TYR A 733 24.21 6.25 15.30
CA TYR A 733 25.60 5.89 15.60
C TYR A 733 25.92 4.48 15.10
N PRO A 734 26.40 4.34 13.84
CA PRO A 734 26.77 3.04 13.27
C PRO A 734 28.03 2.41 13.90
N GLU A 735 28.91 3.20 14.53
CA GLU A 735 30.24 2.77 14.98
C GLU A 735 30.23 2.19 16.42
N GLU A 736 31.37 2.28 17.14
CA GLU A 736 31.69 1.50 18.34
C GLU A 736 30.93 1.88 19.63
N THR A 737 30.08 2.91 19.61
CA THR A 737 29.29 3.28 20.80
C THR A 737 28.37 2.14 21.23
N ILE A 738 27.95 2.12 22.49
CA ILE A 738 27.00 1.11 22.98
C ILE A 738 25.59 1.33 22.43
N PHE A 739 25.19 2.60 22.28
CA PHE A 739 23.89 2.99 21.74
C PHE A 739 23.91 3.07 20.21
N HIS A 740 22.83 2.63 19.57
CA HIS A 740 22.68 2.79 18.11
C HIS A 740 22.06 4.14 17.76
N ARG A 741 21.31 4.75 18.69
CA ARG A 741 20.62 6.02 18.48
C ARG A 741 20.61 6.84 19.77
N ILE A 742 20.73 8.15 19.64
CA ILE A 742 20.35 9.11 20.69
C ILE A 742 19.13 9.88 20.22
N PHE A 743 18.11 9.95 21.07
CA PHE A 743 16.97 10.83 20.88
C PHE A 743 17.03 11.99 21.88
N VAL A 744 16.68 13.19 21.45
CA VAL A 744 16.79 14.41 22.24
C VAL A 744 15.39 15.02 22.41
N GLN A 745 14.65 14.56 23.42
CA GLN A 745 13.26 14.97 23.65
C GLN A 745 13.14 16.47 23.93
N GLY A 746 14.15 17.06 24.56
CA GLY A 746 14.22 18.50 24.84
C GLY A 746 14.15 19.39 23.59
N ASN A 747 14.60 18.88 22.44
CA ASN A 747 14.47 19.59 21.17
C ASN A 747 13.13 19.30 20.50
N ALA A 748 12.53 18.12 20.75
CA ALA A 748 11.19 17.82 20.27
C ALA A 748 10.12 18.68 20.97
N SER A 749 10.35 19.09 22.23
CA SER A 749 9.58 20.14 22.87
C SER A 749 10.41 20.92 23.90
N PRO A 750 10.31 22.26 23.92
CA PRO A 750 11.03 23.09 24.89
C PRO A 750 10.63 22.83 26.34
N HIS A 751 9.46 22.22 26.61
CA HIS A 751 9.03 21.92 27.98
C HIS A 751 9.49 20.53 28.48
N CYS A 752 10.23 19.77 27.67
CA CYS A 752 10.80 18.51 28.14
C CYS A 752 12.08 18.69 28.97
N ASN A 753 12.71 19.86 28.91
CA ASN A 753 13.89 20.21 29.70
C ASN A 753 13.51 21.20 30.82
N PRO A 754 14.05 21.03 32.04
CA PRO A 754 14.01 22.08 33.06
C PRO A 754 15.01 23.20 32.73
N PRO A 755 14.81 24.43 33.24
CA PRO A 755 15.79 25.50 33.13
C PRO A 755 17.17 25.06 33.66
N GLY A 756 18.23 25.38 32.91
CA GLY A 756 19.61 25.00 33.19
C GLY A 756 19.96 23.56 32.82
N GLY A 757 19.05 22.81 32.20
CA GLY A 757 19.22 21.39 31.92
C GLY A 757 18.96 20.97 30.47
N PHE A 758 19.52 19.83 30.08
CA PHE A 758 19.26 19.20 28.77
C PHE A 758 19.20 17.67 28.87
N GLY A 759 18.09 17.10 28.41
CA GLY A 759 17.81 15.66 28.45
C GLY A 759 18.09 14.96 27.12
N LEU A 760 18.68 13.77 27.20
CA LEU A 760 18.87 12.87 26.05
C LEU A 760 18.63 11.41 26.45
N THR A 761 18.21 10.58 25.49
CA THR A 761 18.00 9.14 25.65
C THR A 761 18.91 8.37 24.72
N CYS A 762 19.77 7.53 25.28
CA CYS A 762 20.58 6.56 24.55
C CYS A 762 19.79 5.26 24.38
N GLU A 763 19.56 4.83 23.13
CA GLU A 763 18.86 3.58 22.82
C GLU A 763 19.87 2.46 22.50
N ILE A 764 19.77 1.34 23.22
CA ILE A 764 20.66 0.18 23.09
C ILE A 764 19.83 -1.06 22.78
N SER A 765 19.99 -1.64 21.59
CA SER A 765 19.35 -2.90 21.24
C SER A 765 20.10 -4.08 21.81
N TYR A 766 19.36 -5.07 22.30
CA TYR A 766 19.89 -6.34 22.78
C TYR A 766 18.96 -7.50 22.42
N SER A 767 19.53 -8.69 22.40
CA SER A 767 18.83 -9.95 22.13
C SER A 767 19.61 -11.12 22.73
N PRO A 768 19.07 -12.34 22.74
CA PRO A 768 19.83 -13.51 23.21
C PRO A 768 21.16 -13.71 22.47
N SER A 769 21.27 -13.32 21.20
CA SER A 769 22.51 -13.39 20.40
C SER A 769 23.49 -12.25 20.66
N LYS A 770 23.00 -11.12 21.20
CA LYS A 770 23.81 -9.97 21.60
C LYS A 770 23.27 -9.41 22.92
N PRO A 771 23.60 -10.04 24.05
CA PRO A 771 23.14 -9.56 25.36
C PRO A 771 23.74 -8.19 25.68
N LEU A 772 23.11 -7.47 26.61
CA LEU A 772 23.70 -6.24 27.13
C LEU A 772 25.04 -6.57 27.81
N PRO A 773 26.12 -5.84 27.49
CA PRO A 773 27.42 -6.11 28.09
C PRO A 773 27.48 -5.68 29.57
N LEU A 774 26.59 -4.78 29.99
CA LEU A 774 26.54 -4.14 31.30
C LEU A 774 25.08 -3.88 31.69
N GLU A 775 24.81 -3.75 32.99
CA GLU A 775 23.50 -3.39 33.53
C GLU A 775 23.62 -2.34 34.63
N GLY A 776 22.48 -1.74 35.02
CA GLY A 776 22.42 -0.79 36.14
C GLY A 776 23.36 0.40 35.94
N GLN A 777 24.03 0.84 37.01
CA GLN A 777 24.90 2.01 36.97
C GLN A 777 26.07 1.85 35.96
N ALA A 778 26.62 0.64 35.82
CA ALA A 778 27.73 0.42 34.88
C ALA A 778 27.33 0.67 33.42
N LEU A 779 26.07 0.38 33.05
CA LEU A 779 25.54 0.71 31.73
C LEU A 779 25.38 2.23 31.55
N ILE A 780 24.89 2.92 32.58
CA ILE A 780 24.77 4.39 32.60
C ILE A 780 26.14 5.04 32.40
N ASP A 781 27.13 4.62 33.19
CA ASP A 781 28.50 5.13 33.12
C ASP A 781 29.11 4.88 31.73
N ARG A 782 28.84 3.72 31.13
CA ARG A 782 29.27 3.42 29.76
C ARG A 782 28.60 4.33 28.74
N CYS A 783 27.30 4.60 28.86
CA CYS A 783 26.61 5.54 27.97
C CYS A 783 27.17 6.96 28.09
N ILE A 784 27.47 7.42 29.30
CA ILE A 784 28.09 8.74 29.54
C ILE A 784 29.47 8.77 28.88
N ALA A 785 30.31 7.75 29.11
CA ALA A 785 31.64 7.67 28.51
C ALA A 785 31.59 7.68 26.98
N ASP A 786 30.68 6.93 26.37
CA ASP A 786 30.49 6.92 24.92
C ASP A 786 29.93 8.25 24.41
N CYS A 787 29.05 8.92 25.15
CA CYS A 787 28.58 10.27 24.82
C CYS A 787 29.71 11.30 24.85
N VAL A 788 30.64 11.20 25.80
CA VAL A 788 31.85 12.03 25.85
C VAL A 788 32.76 11.72 24.66
N ALA A 789 32.96 10.43 24.35
CA ALA A 789 33.83 9.99 23.25
C ALA A 789 33.37 10.51 21.88
N VAL A 790 32.05 10.59 21.64
CA VAL A 790 31.49 11.16 20.40
C VAL A 790 31.25 12.67 20.46
N GLY A 791 31.65 13.32 21.55
CA GLY A 791 31.53 14.78 21.74
C GLY A 791 30.11 15.28 21.96
N MET A 792 29.17 14.40 22.32
CA MET A 792 27.81 14.80 22.75
C MET A 792 27.85 15.44 24.14
N LEU A 793 28.70 14.92 25.04
CA LEU A 793 28.95 15.45 26.38
C LEU A 793 30.43 15.82 26.55
N THR A 794 30.74 16.62 27.55
CA THR A 794 32.12 16.86 28.00
C THR A 794 32.39 16.18 29.35
N PRO A 795 33.64 15.88 29.72
CA PRO A 795 33.97 15.32 31.03
C PRO A 795 33.52 16.17 32.23
N GLU A 796 33.31 17.47 32.02
CA GLU A 796 32.88 18.43 33.03
C GLU A 796 31.35 18.49 33.18
N ASP A 797 30.60 17.84 32.28
CA ASP A 797 29.14 17.83 32.34
C ASP A 797 28.64 17.10 33.58
N ARG A 798 27.94 17.83 34.45
CA ARG A 798 27.35 17.27 35.66
C ARG A 798 25.98 16.66 35.36
N MET A 799 25.80 15.39 35.72
CA MET A 799 24.50 14.73 35.65
C MET A 799 23.57 15.26 36.76
N ILE A 800 22.34 15.63 36.39
CA ILE A 800 21.24 15.94 37.32
C ILE A 800 20.46 14.67 37.62
N THR A 801 20.14 13.89 36.59
CA THR A 801 19.49 12.60 36.75
C THR A 801 19.95 11.60 35.68
N SER A 802 19.84 10.32 36.01
CA SER A 802 20.00 9.23 35.08
C SER A 802 19.09 8.07 35.47
N ASN A 803 18.34 7.53 34.50
CA ASN A 803 17.49 6.37 34.73
C ASN A 803 17.46 5.45 33.51
N GLN A 804 16.82 4.28 33.67
CA GLN A 804 16.73 3.26 32.64
C GLN A 804 15.30 2.82 32.40
N VAL A 805 14.98 2.55 31.14
CA VAL A 805 13.72 1.93 30.73
C VAL A 805 14.04 0.70 29.89
N ASP A 806 13.45 -0.44 30.26
CA ASP A 806 13.62 -1.70 29.54
C ASP A 806 12.38 -2.02 28.71
N MET A 807 12.59 -2.32 27.43
CA MET A 807 11.57 -2.69 26.45
C MET A 807 11.88 -4.10 25.91
N PRO A 808 11.41 -5.16 26.57
CA PRO A 808 11.70 -6.54 26.18
C PRO A 808 11.18 -6.86 24.78
N TYR A 809 10.02 -6.30 24.39
CA TYR A 809 9.51 -6.37 23.02
C TYR A 809 9.54 -4.97 22.42
N ALA A 810 10.62 -4.64 21.72
CA ALA A 810 10.75 -3.37 21.02
C ALA A 810 10.53 -3.55 19.51
N TYR A 811 11.31 -4.41 18.85
CA TYR A 811 11.19 -4.66 17.41
C TYR A 811 10.76 -6.09 17.11
N VAL A 812 9.81 -6.27 16.19
CA VAL A 812 9.48 -7.58 15.64
C VAL A 812 10.47 -7.92 14.52
N VAL A 813 11.01 -9.14 14.52
CA VAL A 813 11.97 -9.57 13.50
C VAL A 813 11.22 -10.25 12.36
N TYR A 814 11.48 -9.80 11.14
CA TYR A 814 10.98 -10.42 9.92
C TYR A 814 11.99 -11.44 9.42
N ASP A 815 11.97 -12.62 10.03
CA ASP A 815 12.67 -13.80 9.52
C ASP A 815 11.78 -14.58 8.54
N HIS A 816 12.38 -15.55 7.86
CA HIS A 816 11.72 -16.40 6.86
C HIS A 816 10.59 -17.29 7.41
N ALA A 817 10.56 -17.55 8.73
CA ALA A 817 9.56 -18.39 9.38
C ALA A 817 8.37 -17.58 9.92
N ARG A 818 8.54 -16.26 10.12
CA ARG A 818 7.57 -15.35 10.74
C ARG A 818 6.18 -15.48 10.12
N ALA A 819 6.07 -15.34 8.80
CA ALA A 819 4.78 -15.30 8.12
C ALA A 819 3.96 -16.58 8.34
N ALA A 820 4.62 -17.75 8.27
CA ALA A 820 3.98 -19.04 8.53
C ALA A 820 3.57 -19.16 10.01
N ASN A 821 4.46 -18.79 10.94
CA ASN A 821 4.19 -18.83 12.38
C ASN A 821 3.00 -17.94 12.76
N VAL A 822 2.96 -16.70 12.27
CA VAL A 822 1.85 -15.76 12.50
C VAL A 822 0.54 -16.31 11.92
N ALA A 823 0.57 -16.87 10.70
CA ALA A 823 -0.62 -17.45 10.07
C ALA A 823 -1.18 -18.63 10.89
N THR A 824 -0.33 -19.53 11.38
CA THR A 824 -0.73 -20.67 12.22
C THR A 824 -1.42 -20.20 13.51
N VAL A 825 -0.81 -19.25 14.22
CA VAL A 825 -1.38 -18.74 15.47
C VAL A 825 -2.69 -17.99 15.23
N LYS A 826 -2.73 -17.11 14.22
CA LYS A 826 -3.92 -16.31 13.87
C LYS A 826 -5.10 -17.18 13.44
N ALA A 827 -4.86 -18.22 12.64
CA ALA A 827 -5.90 -19.14 12.18
C ALA A 827 -6.57 -19.91 13.33
N TRP A 828 -5.80 -20.21 14.39
CA TRP A 828 -6.33 -20.85 15.58
C TRP A 828 -7.11 -19.88 16.46
N LEU A 829 -6.55 -18.68 16.75
CA LEU A 829 -7.20 -17.66 17.59
C LEU A 829 -8.51 -17.14 17.00
N ALA A 830 -8.63 -17.06 15.68
CA ALA A 830 -9.86 -16.64 15.00
C ALA A 830 -11.06 -17.56 15.28
N ARG A 831 -10.85 -18.79 15.78
CA ARG A 831 -11.91 -19.73 16.16
C ARG A 831 -12.46 -19.52 17.57
N HIS A 832 -11.90 -18.55 18.31
CA HIS A 832 -12.17 -18.33 19.73
C HIS A 832 -12.63 -16.89 20.03
N ASP A 833 -13.11 -16.17 19.02
CA ASP A 833 -13.58 -14.78 19.13
C ASP A 833 -12.50 -13.81 19.68
N ILE A 834 -11.23 -14.13 19.41
CA ILE A 834 -10.07 -13.32 19.77
C ILE A 834 -9.56 -12.58 18.53
N ILE A 835 -9.55 -11.26 18.60
CA ILE A 835 -9.06 -10.36 17.56
C ILE A 835 -7.69 -9.85 17.96
N LEU A 836 -6.70 -10.07 17.10
CA LEU A 836 -5.36 -9.52 17.26
C LEU A 836 -5.29 -8.13 16.65
N ALA A 837 -4.68 -7.18 17.37
CA ALA A 837 -4.50 -5.82 16.87
C ALA A 837 -3.19 -5.21 17.36
N GLY A 838 -2.51 -4.48 16.49
CA GLY A 838 -1.35 -3.67 16.86
C GLY A 838 0.00 -4.41 16.74
N ARG A 839 1.09 -3.65 16.95
CA ARG A 839 2.49 -4.03 16.66
C ARG A 839 2.83 -5.45 17.14
N TYR A 840 2.55 -5.73 18.40
CA TYR A 840 3.00 -6.98 19.03
C TYR A 840 1.98 -8.10 18.98
N SER A 841 0.69 -7.81 18.79
CA SER A 841 -0.32 -8.88 18.70
C SER A 841 -0.50 -9.39 17.27
N GLU A 842 -0.39 -8.51 16.28
CA GLU A 842 -0.35 -8.90 14.85
C GLU A 842 1.06 -9.31 14.42
N TRP A 843 2.07 -9.04 15.26
CA TRP A 843 3.49 -9.27 15.01
C TRP A 843 4.03 -8.49 13.80
N GLU A 844 3.52 -7.29 13.56
CA GLU A 844 3.83 -6.41 12.43
C GLU A 844 4.62 -5.17 12.88
N TYR A 845 5.45 -4.62 12.00
CA TYR A 845 6.19 -3.38 12.27
C TYR A 845 5.28 -2.14 12.13
N TYR A 846 4.82 -1.59 13.25
CA TYR A 846 3.94 -0.40 13.28
C TYR A 846 4.57 0.82 13.97
N ASN A 847 4.22 1.99 13.45
CA ASN A 847 4.33 3.28 14.12
C ASN A 847 3.01 3.60 14.86
N SER A 848 2.95 4.69 15.63
CA SER A 848 1.79 5.00 16.46
C SER A 848 0.51 5.27 15.66
N ASP A 849 0.62 5.90 14.49
CA ASP A 849 -0.47 6.14 13.55
C ASP A 849 -1.14 4.83 13.09
N HIS A 850 -0.35 3.86 12.65
CA HIS A 850 -0.82 2.51 12.32
C HIS A 850 -1.43 1.81 13.52
N ALA A 851 -0.84 1.99 14.71
CA ALA A 851 -1.36 1.40 15.92
C ALA A 851 -2.76 1.94 16.26
N PHE A 852 -3.04 3.24 16.05
CA PHE A 852 -4.39 3.80 16.21
C PHE A 852 -5.37 3.23 15.19
N LEU A 853 -4.98 3.14 13.92
CA LEU A 853 -5.81 2.57 12.86
C LEU A 853 -6.12 1.09 13.09
N ALA A 854 -5.14 0.32 13.58
CA ALA A 854 -5.34 -1.08 13.96
C ALA A 854 -6.37 -1.22 15.09
N GLY A 855 -6.32 -0.34 16.10
CA GLY A 855 -7.29 -0.30 17.19
C GLY A 855 -8.71 0.00 16.70
N LYS A 856 -8.85 0.99 15.82
CA LYS A 856 -10.12 1.31 15.15
C LYS A 856 -10.66 0.11 14.36
N LYS A 857 -9.82 -0.53 13.54
CA LYS A 857 -10.20 -1.68 12.72
C LYS A 857 -10.64 -2.87 13.58
N ALA A 858 -10.00 -3.11 14.71
CA ALA A 858 -10.39 -4.15 15.65
C ALA A 858 -11.77 -3.87 16.26
N ALA A 859 -12.02 -2.63 16.71
CA ALA A 859 -13.33 -2.19 17.19
C ALA A 859 -14.42 -2.34 16.12
N ASP A 860 -14.17 -1.87 14.90
CA ASP A 860 -15.08 -2.01 13.76
C ASP A 860 -15.41 -3.49 13.47
N SER A 861 -14.44 -4.39 13.64
CA SER A 861 -14.62 -5.83 13.43
C SER A 861 -15.55 -6.44 14.48
N VAL A 862 -15.36 -6.10 15.76
CA VAL A 862 -16.28 -6.51 16.85
C VAL A 862 -17.69 -6.00 16.59
N LEU A 863 -17.85 -4.73 16.23
CA LEU A 863 -19.17 -4.14 15.99
C LEU A 863 -19.91 -4.83 14.83
N ARG A 864 -19.20 -5.24 13.78
CA ARG A 864 -19.76 -6.02 12.67
C ARG A 864 -20.19 -7.42 13.12
N LEU A 865 -19.32 -8.16 13.80
CA LEU A 865 -19.64 -9.51 14.30
C LEU A 865 -20.89 -9.51 15.18
N ARG A 866 -21.04 -8.50 16.04
CA ARG A 866 -22.24 -8.33 16.88
C ARG A 866 -23.49 -7.99 16.06
N ALA A 867 -23.37 -7.11 15.07
CA ALA A 867 -24.49 -6.77 14.20
C ALA A 867 -24.99 -7.99 13.41
N ASP A 868 -24.08 -8.86 12.98
CA ASP A 868 -24.42 -10.09 12.27
C ASP A 868 -25.04 -11.13 13.21
N ALA A 869 -24.54 -11.27 14.44
CA ALA A 869 -25.15 -12.13 15.46
C ALA A 869 -26.58 -11.68 15.83
N ALA A 870 -26.79 -10.37 16.00
CA ALA A 870 -28.12 -9.82 16.30
C ALA A 870 -29.13 -10.04 15.16
N LYS A 871 -28.69 -9.94 13.89
CA LYS A 871 -29.54 -10.26 12.73
C LYS A 871 -29.93 -11.73 12.68
N ARG A 872 -29.03 -12.64 13.05
CA ARG A 872 -29.33 -14.09 13.11
C ARG A 872 -30.33 -14.40 14.21
N ALA A 873 -30.16 -13.81 15.40
CA ALA A 873 -31.06 -14.02 16.53
C ALA A 873 -32.45 -13.36 16.37
N GLY A 874 -32.59 -12.36 15.50
CA GLY A 874 -33.88 -11.74 15.17
C GLY A 874 -34.60 -12.36 13.97
N ALA A 875 -34.00 -13.37 13.32
CA ALA A 875 -34.58 -14.11 12.20
C ALA A 875 -35.06 -15.53 12.60
N GLU A 876 -34.83 -15.92 13.86
CA GLU A 876 -35.46 -17.06 14.56
C GLU A 876 -36.63 -16.54 15.40
#